data_AF-A0A344UDP4-F1
#
_entry.id   AF-A0A344UDP4-F1
#
_cell.length_a   1.000
_cell.length_b   1.000
_cell.length_c   1.000
_cell.angle_alpha   90.00
_cell.angle_beta   90.00
_cell.angle_gamma   90.00
#
_symmetry.space_group_name_H-M   'P 1'
#
loop_
_entity.id
_entity.type
_entity.pdbx_description
1 polymer ?
#
loop_
_entity_poly.entity_id
_entity_poly.type
_entity_poly.pdbx_seq_one_letter_code
_entity_poly.pdbx_strand_id
1 'polypeptide(L)'
;MLGEVRTNNTVTPLSWRSLSETGRAEGGLAASLRGAGSLPAISRAAAEIKLTDADMKLLRQGALETMRAMSDRAYQLAEPARPRWVDALRLRSGSGRVTPETVAILQNQIRQLGEGQGETLDIRECARLSLQMEKLAGKLPAGSLLAELSQRLALQGQAAWAQLARAEAETQLLPQFQRFDRPGASQEKHVGVSVGAGLGLGEGGAGAKATFSVGLGWARSMDNDDEGFIFQNQSRSISASAGAKGGVGLAALSGGVEGRAQKTRYREYNSARAFVHLNAEKLQHGSRRDTLGISARTAVGALIRLFRPGHGNELKHYHRLQQQAADQQQRLGVLQGWLGQRDASAALPGGKAPVVPSGDVVSLKGGANVRAAAAGVSAGAAVSVERIDIHADSLTPYWQALSAPEGAARNAAVAAQRVAGIEQKAQSLFDAAGERPGTRPLSRLTGGIPLRECPPDVLSKAAERLGAELDHFCAVAQQLDAGVGKRQGGDLVEKSILSSWRGKRREDALANMALAHGALLVAARASNDAGEAERALRDMADKLYSPPIRHDAEALSKRVAFRDTLELQIRNRSYALDLGGGIGPFGAKVEASLTEQHRDHLNPVRAGDYKDVRLTLSGSLGDAGALGKLKDALASQLAPHGLADALPAALAGMETALTGQLGAGATLLLRFYRPQYQGQADFPQDAAGFRLQLARVVASGDASVNLSGGVPLQPGVSLELGLSAGGSAATVLHERWGDNTLSAPMMHYLHLQGVGESERWQGIADRQQASLGGLFRQLADGGSAVRKEAEYFLRRQPQDGFGERFFGAMREFAAGRLGFDAARERLDELMQRQLPLWQEDKLAFPGLVERPLQA
;
A
#
# COMPACT_ATOMS: atom_id res chain seq x y z
N MET A 1 -32.17 -41.53 -58.73
CA MET A 1 -33.41 -41.64 -59.51
C MET A 1 -34.55 -41.16 -58.63
N LEU A 2 -35.43 -40.28 -59.14
CA LEU A 2 -36.70 -39.83 -58.52
C LEU A 2 -36.56 -39.10 -57.16
N GLY A 3 -37.30 -38.04 -56.81
CA GLY A 3 -38.43 -37.34 -57.43
C GLY A 3 -39.68 -37.40 -56.53
N GLU A 4 -40.50 -36.36 -56.32
CA GLU A 4 -40.44 -34.91 -56.63
C GLU A 4 -41.06 -34.13 -55.44
N VAL A 5 -40.81 -32.84 -55.12
CA VAL A 5 -40.29 -31.64 -55.83
C VAL A 5 -41.37 -30.80 -56.57
N ARG A 6 -42.12 -29.95 -55.83
CA ARG A 6 -42.81 -28.65 -56.17
C ARG A 6 -44.09 -28.47 -55.31
N THR A 7 -44.67 -27.29 -55.02
CA THR A 7 -44.47 -25.83 -55.26
C THR A 7 -45.19 -25.08 -54.09
N ASN A 8 -45.14 -23.78 -53.77
CA ASN A 8 -44.64 -22.49 -54.32
C ASN A 8 -44.16 -21.65 -53.08
N ASN A 9 -43.43 -20.50 -53.10
CA ASN A 9 -43.41 -19.25 -53.88
C ASN A 9 -44.59 -18.27 -53.63
N THR A 10 -44.43 -16.94 -53.49
CA THR A 10 -43.21 -16.07 -53.48
C THR A 10 -43.55 -14.61 -53.05
N VAL A 11 -42.59 -13.94 -52.38
CA VAL A 11 -42.12 -12.54 -52.62
C VAL A 11 -43.02 -11.32 -52.29
N THR A 12 -42.40 -10.35 -51.60
CA THR A 12 -42.75 -8.92 -51.40
C THR A 12 -42.75 -8.12 -52.72
N PRO A 13 -43.52 -7.01 -52.87
CA PRO A 13 -42.88 -5.70 -52.66
C PRO A 13 -43.84 -4.51 -52.34
N LEU A 14 -43.26 -3.30 -52.17
CA LEU A 14 -43.68 -1.97 -52.72
C LEU A 14 -45.22 -1.64 -52.76
N SER A 15 -45.75 -0.45 -52.36
CA SER A 15 -45.16 0.91 -52.28
C SER A 15 -46.28 2.00 -52.20
N TRP A 16 -45.89 3.29 -52.29
CA TRP A 16 -46.66 4.48 -52.74
C TRP A 16 -47.76 5.11 -51.86
N ARG A 17 -47.41 6.34 -51.40
CA ARG A 17 -48.16 7.61 -51.48
C ARG A 17 -49.40 7.90 -50.63
N SER A 18 -49.55 9.22 -50.44
CA SER A 18 -50.68 9.96 -49.91
C SER A 18 -51.89 9.99 -50.84
N LEU A 19 -53.08 10.04 -50.25
CA LEU A 19 -54.25 10.70 -50.85
C LEU A 19 -54.46 12.06 -50.17
N SER A 20 -54.91 13.04 -50.96
CA SER A 20 -55.10 14.43 -50.56
C SER A 20 -56.49 14.91 -50.99
N GLU A 21 -57.17 15.67 -50.11
CA GLU A 21 -58.35 16.51 -50.40
C GLU A 21 -59.62 15.76 -50.88
N THR A 22 -60.85 16.04 -50.44
CA THR A 22 -61.53 17.34 -50.43
C THR A 22 -62.81 17.35 -49.56
N GLY A 23 -63.05 18.46 -48.83
CA GLY A 23 -64.39 18.94 -48.41
C GLY A 23 -65.10 18.18 -47.26
N ARG A 24 -65.99 18.79 -46.46
CA ARG A 24 -66.43 20.20 -46.25
C ARG A 24 -66.68 20.34 -44.72
N ALA A 25 -66.14 21.32 -44.00
CA ALA A 25 -66.36 22.78 -44.01
C ALA A 25 -67.41 23.25 -42.97
N GLU A 26 -66.92 23.56 -41.76
CA GLU A 26 -67.46 24.44 -40.70
C GLU A 26 -66.38 24.49 -39.59
N GLY A 27 -66.08 25.58 -38.86
CA GLY A 27 -66.52 26.97 -38.97
C GLY A 27 -66.25 27.75 -37.67
N GLY A 28 -65.07 28.38 -37.48
CA GLY A 28 -64.84 29.20 -36.28
C GLY A 28 -63.40 29.63 -35.93
N LEU A 29 -63.15 30.95 -36.00
CA LEU A 29 -62.37 31.82 -35.08
C LEU A 29 -60.97 31.45 -34.54
N ALA A 30 -60.36 30.30 -34.86
CA ALA A 30 -59.02 29.91 -34.35
C ALA A 30 -57.83 30.39 -35.22
N ALA A 31 -58.07 31.24 -36.23
CA ALA A 31 -57.13 31.50 -37.32
C ALA A 31 -56.19 32.72 -37.14
N SER A 32 -56.39 33.56 -36.12
CA SER A 32 -55.79 34.91 -36.04
C SER A 32 -54.48 35.04 -35.26
N LEU A 33 -53.92 33.95 -34.68
CA LEU A 33 -52.72 33.99 -33.84
C LEU A 33 -51.61 32.98 -34.22
N ARG A 34 -51.41 32.73 -35.52
CA ARG A 34 -50.18 32.07 -36.03
C ARG A 34 -49.52 32.90 -37.12
N GLY A 35 -48.69 33.86 -36.69
CA GLY A 35 -48.02 34.85 -37.52
C GLY A 35 -46.57 35.15 -37.13
N ALA A 36 -45.81 34.13 -36.72
CA ALA A 36 -44.37 34.22 -36.48
C ALA A 36 -43.67 32.98 -37.06
N GLY A 37 -42.86 33.17 -38.10
CA GLY A 37 -42.28 32.07 -38.86
C GLY A 37 -41.18 31.33 -38.12
N SER A 38 -41.36 30.01 -37.93
CA SER A 38 -40.30 29.11 -37.51
C SER A 38 -39.31 28.86 -38.66
N LEU A 39 -38.06 29.29 -38.51
CA LEU A 39 -36.97 28.79 -39.35
C LEU A 39 -36.79 27.28 -39.10
N PRO A 40 -36.44 26.47 -40.12
CA PRO A 40 -36.22 25.03 -39.93
C PRO A 40 -35.06 24.77 -38.97
N ALA A 41 -35.34 24.07 -37.87
CA ALA A 41 -34.30 23.58 -36.97
C ALA A 41 -33.55 22.42 -37.65
N ILE A 42 -32.41 22.72 -38.27
CA ILE A 42 -31.52 21.69 -38.83
C ILE A 42 -30.95 20.87 -37.68
N SER A 43 -31.55 19.70 -37.44
CA SER A 43 -31.03 18.70 -36.50
C SER A 43 -29.75 18.08 -37.08
N ARG A 44 -28.60 18.74 -36.83
CA ARG A 44 -27.32 18.04 -36.86
C ARG A 44 -27.31 17.04 -35.71
N ALA A 45 -27.03 15.78 -35.99
CA ALA A 45 -26.67 14.83 -34.95
C ALA A 45 -25.49 15.41 -34.15
N ALA A 46 -25.63 15.46 -32.82
CA ALA A 46 -24.56 15.94 -31.95
C ALA A 46 -23.36 15.00 -32.08
N ALA A 47 -22.17 15.55 -32.32
CA ALA A 47 -20.95 14.75 -32.41
C ALA A 47 -20.69 14.10 -31.04
N GLU A 48 -20.53 12.77 -31.02
CA GLU A 48 -20.10 12.04 -29.83
C GLU A 48 -18.59 12.20 -29.68
N ILE A 49 -18.16 12.70 -28.53
CA ILE A 49 -16.79 13.05 -28.23
C ILE A 49 -16.38 12.34 -26.95
N LYS A 50 -15.25 11.65 -27.00
CA LYS A 50 -14.58 11.09 -25.84
C LYS A 50 -13.39 11.97 -25.49
N LEU A 51 -13.35 12.51 -24.28
CA LEU A 51 -12.28 13.40 -23.81
C LEU A 51 -11.26 12.67 -22.96
N THR A 52 -11.71 11.72 -22.14
CA THR A 52 -10.83 10.89 -21.30
C THR A 52 -10.95 9.42 -21.65
N ASP A 53 -9.83 8.70 -21.58
CA ASP A 53 -9.85 7.24 -21.47
C ASP A 53 -10.20 6.81 -20.02
N ALA A 54 -10.12 5.50 -19.73
CA ALA A 54 -10.35 4.97 -18.39
C ALA A 54 -9.23 5.31 -17.39
N ASP A 55 -8.07 5.77 -17.88
CA ASP A 55 -6.84 6.04 -17.11
C ASP A 55 -6.63 7.54 -16.83
N MET A 56 -7.67 8.37 -16.94
CA MET A 56 -7.60 9.85 -16.83
C MET A 56 -6.76 10.55 -17.92
N LYS A 57 -6.37 9.88 -19.01
CA LYS A 57 -5.56 10.51 -20.08
C LYS A 57 -6.48 11.27 -21.03
N LEU A 58 -6.10 12.51 -21.36
CA LEU A 58 -6.83 13.32 -22.33
C LEU A 58 -6.57 12.83 -23.76
N LEU A 59 -7.65 12.57 -24.49
CA LEU A 59 -7.64 12.20 -25.91
C LEU A 59 -7.48 13.46 -26.77
N ARG A 60 -6.49 13.44 -27.67
CA ARG A 60 -6.10 14.56 -28.53
C ARG A 60 -7.25 15.03 -29.40
N GLN A 61 -7.97 14.11 -30.04
CA GLN A 61 -9.09 14.42 -30.92
C GLN A 61 -10.23 15.12 -30.16
N GLY A 62 -10.69 14.56 -29.04
CA GLY A 62 -11.79 15.16 -28.27
C GLY A 62 -11.46 16.51 -27.65
N ALA A 63 -10.20 16.73 -27.25
CA ALA A 63 -9.70 18.04 -26.85
C ALA A 63 -9.73 19.05 -28.01
N LEU A 64 -9.24 18.66 -29.20
CA LEU A 64 -9.26 19.50 -30.40
C LEU A 64 -10.68 19.87 -30.85
N GLU A 65 -11.60 18.90 -30.88
CA GLU A 65 -13.00 19.11 -31.27
C GLU A 65 -13.77 19.98 -30.27
N THR A 66 -13.52 19.82 -28.97
CA THR A 66 -14.08 20.70 -27.93
C THR A 66 -13.57 22.13 -28.09
N MET A 67 -12.26 22.33 -28.27
CA MET A 67 -11.70 23.68 -28.45
C MET A 67 -12.14 24.34 -29.76
N ARG A 68 -12.33 23.57 -30.85
CA ARG A 68 -12.90 24.08 -32.11
C ARG A 68 -14.31 24.60 -31.88
N ALA A 69 -15.19 23.82 -31.25
CA ALA A 69 -16.54 24.30 -30.92
C ALA A 69 -16.54 25.48 -29.93
N MET A 70 -15.60 25.55 -28.98
CA MET A 70 -15.41 26.74 -28.14
C MET A 70 -14.99 27.97 -28.96
N SER A 71 -14.10 27.80 -29.95
CA SER A 71 -13.68 28.87 -30.86
C SER A 71 -14.85 29.37 -31.70
N ASP A 72 -15.57 28.47 -32.38
CA ASP A 72 -16.74 28.80 -33.19
C ASP A 72 -17.83 29.50 -32.36
N ARG A 73 -18.04 29.04 -31.12
CA ARG A 73 -18.99 29.65 -30.20
C ARG A 73 -18.52 30.99 -29.63
N ALA A 74 -17.22 31.17 -29.45
CA ALA A 74 -16.63 32.46 -29.08
C ALA A 74 -16.74 33.48 -30.22
N TYR A 75 -16.58 33.06 -31.49
CA TYR A 75 -16.85 33.89 -32.66
C TYR A 75 -18.33 34.31 -32.73
N GLN A 76 -19.27 33.36 -32.63
CA GLN A 76 -20.72 33.66 -32.62
C GLN A 76 -21.16 34.59 -31.47
N LEU A 77 -20.40 34.64 -30.37
CA LEU A 77 -20.63 35.55 -29.24
C LEU A 77 -19.87 36.89 -29.35
N ALA A 78 -18.97 37.02 -30.33
CA ALA A 78 -18.28 38.26 -30.69
C ALA A 78 -18.92 38.96 -31.90
N GLU A 79 -19.67 38.24 -32.74
CA GLU A 79 -20.40 38.81 -33.89
C GLU A 79 -21.54 39.76 -33.45
N PRO A 80 -21.58 41.01 -33.95
CA PRO A 80 -22.55 42.02 -33.51
C PRO A 80 -23.92 41.87 -34.21
N ALA A 81 -24.68 40.86 -33.82
CA ALA A 81 -25.99 40.57 -34.40
C ALA A 81 -27.14 41.49 -33.92
N ARG A 82 -27.13 42.80 -34.26
CA ARG A 82 -28.30 43.68 -34.58
C ARG A 82 -27.94 45.17 -34.80
N PRO A 83 -28.86 46.00 -35.36
CA PRO A 83 -28.54 47.35 -35.84
C PRO A 83 -28.34 48.45 -34.77
N ARG A 84 -27.63 49.51 -35.17
CA ARG A 84 -27.21 50.69 -34.39
C ARG A 84 -28.28 51.41 -33.55
N TRP A 85 -29.58 51.19 -33.79
CA TRP A 85 -30.65 51.87 -33.02
C TRP A 85 -30.85 51.29 -31.62
N VAL A 86 -30.36 50.08 -31.34
CA VAL A 86 -30.43 49.47 -30.00
C VAL A 86 -29.42 50.10 -29.03
N ASP A 87 -28.21 50.43 -29.52
CA ASP A 87 -27.16 51.08 -28.70
C ASP A 87 -27.59 52.45 -28.15
N ALA A 88 -28.47 53.16 -28.87
CA ALA A 88 -28.99 54.47 -28.49
C ALA A 88 -29.85 54.44 -27.20
N LEU A 89 -30.46 53.29 -26.87
CA LEU A 89 -31.45 53.19 -25.78
C LEU A 89 -30.87 52.85 -24.40
N ARG A 90 -29.55 52.58 -24.28
CA ARG A 90 -28.82 52.35 -23.01
C ARG A 90 -29.39 51.26 -22.06
N LEU A 91 -30.33 50.42 -22.49
CA LEU A 91 -31.02 49.43 -21.65
C LEU A 91 -30.22 48.13 -21.39
N ARG A 92 -28.95 48.25 -20.94
CA ARG A 92 -28.30 47.27 -20.06
C ARG A 92 -26.96 47.75 -19.50
N SER A 93 -26.66 47.32 -18.28
CA SER A 93 -25.30 47.36 -17.72
C SER A 93 -24.36 46.43 -18.51
N GLY A 94 -23.09 46.81 -18.61
CA GLY A 94 -22.16 46.24 -19.57
C GLY A 94 -21.89 44.74 -19.38
N SER A 95 -22.24 43.93 -20.40
CA SER A 95 -21.70 42.58 -20.55
C SER A 95 -20.29 42.64 -21.13
N GLY A 96 -19.33 42.01 -20.45
CA GLY A 96 -17.94 41.95 -20.92
C GLY A 96 -17.82 41.25 -22.28
N ARG A 97 -17.18 41.89 -23.25
CA ARG A 97 -16.97 41.33 -24.59
C ARG A 97 -15.92 40.23 -24.56
N VAL A 98 -16.13 39.17 -25.34
CA VAL A 98 -15.06 38.26 -25.79
C VAL A 98 -14.06 39.09 -26.60
N THR A 99 -12.76 38.92 -26.36
CA THR A 99 -11.71 39.72 -27.00
C THR A 99 -10.99 38.93 -28.10
N PRO A 100 -10.36 39.61 -29.08
CA PRO A 100 -9.47 38.94 -30.03
C PRO A 100 -8.36 38.14 -29.33
N GLU A 101 -7.90 38.58 -28.16
CA GLU A 101 -6.88 37.86 -27.38
C GLU A 101 -7.41 36.53 -26.81
N THR A 102 -8.67 36.45 -26.35
CA THR A 102 -9.24 35.18 -25.89
C THR A 102 -9.44 34.18 -27.03
N VAL A 103 -9.73 34.66 -28.24
CA VAL A 103 -9.79 33.81 -29.45
C VAL A 103 -8.40 33.36 -29.87
N ALA A 104 -7.39 34.24 -29.82
CA ALA A 104 -6.01 33.90 -30.14
C ALA A 104 -5.41 32.83 -29.20
N ILE A 105 -5.82 32.80 -27.92
CA ILE A 105 -5.44 31.73 -26.98
C ILE A 105 -5.99 30.37 -27.46
N LEU A 106 -7.27 30.31 -27.83
CA LEU A 106 -7.89 29.08 -28.37
C LEU A 106 -7.23 28.64 -29.67
N GLN A 107 -7.07 29.53 -30.66
CA GLN A 107 -6.48 29.19 -31.95
C GLN A 107 -5.03 28.71 -31.83
N ASN A 108 -4.22 29.34 -30.98
CA ASN A 108 -2.85 28.90 -30.74
C ASN A 108 -2.80 27.51 -30.07
N GLN A 109 -3.72 27.22 -29.15
CA GLN A 109 -3.80 25.92 -28.48
C GLN A 109 -4.31 24.81 -29.43
N ILE A 110 -5.28 25.12 -30.31
CA ILE A 110 -5.77 24.20 -31.36
C ILE A 110 -4.64 23.83 -32.33
N ARG A 111 -3.85 24.82 -32.78
CA ARG A 111 -2.67 24.58 -33.62
C ARG A 111 -1.66 23.67 -32.92
N GLN A 112 -1.23 24.04 -31.72
CA GLN A 112 -0.17 23.32 -31.00
C GLN A 112 -0.54 21.89 -30.63
N LEU A 113 -1.82 21.60 -30.36
CA LEU A 113 -2.28 20.22 -30.10
C LEU A 113 -2.54 19.40 -31.38
N GLY A 114 -2.66 20.06 -32.53
CA GLY A 114 -2.69 19.43 -33.85
C GLY A 114 -1.31 19.13 -34.45
N GLU A 115 -0.24 19.69 -33.87
CA GLU A 115 1.17 19.42 -34.23
C GLU A 115 1.74 18.19 -33.51
N GLY A 116 1.12 17.74 -32.42
CA GLY A 116 1.58 16.59 -31.61
C GLY A 116 1.18 15.22 -32.17
N GLN A 117 1.96 14.19 -31.84
CA GLN A 117 1.79 12.82 -32.31
C GLN A 117 1.15 11.91 -31.24
N GLY A 118 0.39 10.90 -31.67
CA GLY A 118 -0.30 9.95 -30.78
C GLY A 118 -1.73 10.34 -30.40
N GLU A 119 -2.52 9.36 -29.96
CA GLU A 119 -3.97 9.54 -29.67
C GLU A 119 -4.25 10.31 -28.37
N THR A 120 -3.34 10.25 -27.40
CA THR A 120 -3.40 10.98 -26.12
C THR A 120 -2.49 12.21 -26.12
N LEU A 121 -2.73 13.11 -25.18
CA LEU A 121 -1.87 14.27 -24.92
C LEU A 121 -0.69 13.91 -24.02
N ASP A 122 0.49 14.44 -24.31
CA ASP A 122 1.69 14.26 -23.47
C ASP A 122 1.66 15.12 -22.18
N ILE A 123 2.63 14.90 -21.28
CA ILE A 123 2.72 15.62 -20.00
C ILE A 123 2.90 17.14 -20.16
N ARG A 124 3.64 17.60 -21.17
CA ARG A 124 3.85 19.02 -21.48
C ARG A 124 2.63 19.62 -22.16
N GLU A 125 1.96 18.87 -23.02
CA GLU A 125 0.70 19.26 -23.65
C GLU A 125 -0.43 19.42 -22.64
N CYS A 126 -0.58 18.47 -21.70
CA CYS A 126 -1.53 18.57 -20.59
C CYS A 126 -1.21 19.78 -19.70
N ALA A 127 0.05 19.97 -19.31
CA ALA A 127 0.49 21.14 -18.54
C ALA A 127 0.18 22.46 -19.25
N ARG A 128 0.44 22.54 -20.56
CA ARG A 128 0.21 23.74 -21.38
C ARG A 128 -1.27 24.03 -21.58
N LEU A 129 -2.05 23.03 -21.97
CA LEU A 129 -3.50 23.12 -22.12
C LEU A 129 -4.13 23.63 -20.82
N SER A 130 -3.77 23.01 -19.69
CA SER A 130 -4.27 23.36 -18.37
C SER A 130 -3.99 24.83 -18.02
N LEU A 131 -2.74 25.30 -18.19
CA LEU A 131 -2.36 26.68 -17.89
C LEU A 131 -2.95 27.72 -18.87
N GLN A 132 -3.14 27.37 -20.15
CA GLN A 132 -3.79 28.27 -21.12
C GLN A 132 -5.31 28.34 -20.91
N MET A 133 -5.96 27.25 -20.49
CA MET A 133 -7.38 27.24 -20.15
C MET A 133 -7.66 27.96 -18.82
N GLU A 134 -6.76 27.88 -17.83
CA GLU A 134 -6.76 28.78 -16.65
C GLU A 134 -6.71 30.26 -17.08
N LYS A 135 -5.74 30.60 -17.95
CA LYS A 135 -5.56 31.97 -18.47
C LYS A 135 -6.78 32.45 -19.27
N LEU A 136 -7.43 31.56 -20.02
CA LEU A 136 -8.65 31.84 -20.78
C LEU A 136 -9.83 32.10 -19.84
N ALA A 137 -10.06 31.22 -18.86
CA ALA A 137 -11.12 31.37 -17.87
C ALA A 137 -11.02 32.70 -17.10
N GLY A 138 -9.80 33.10 -16.70
CA GLY A 138 -9.53 34.38 -16.03
C GLY A 138 -9.64 35.63 -16.91
N LYS A 139 -9.79 35.48 -18.24
CA LYS A 139 -10.01 36.58 -19.19
C LYS A 139 -11.43 36.66 -19.74
N LEU A 140 -12.24 35.63 -19.52
CA LEU A 140 -13.65 35.60 -19.91
C LEU A 140 -14.54 36.19 -18.80
N PRO A 141 -15.76 36.68 -19.12
CA PRO A 141 -16.66 37.22 -18.11
C PRO A 141 -17.01 36.18 -17.04
N ALA A 142 -16.88 36.58 -15.77
CA ALA A 142 -17.18 35.72 -14.62
C ALA A 142 -18.64 35.23 -14.66
N GLY A 143 -18.83 33.91 -14.53
CA GLY A 143 -20.15 33.28 -14.62
C GLY A 143 -20.66 33.02 -16.05
N SER A 144 -19.87 33.30 -17.10
CA SER A 144 -20.18 32.85 -18.46
C SER A 144 -19.93 31.34 -18.64
N LEU A 145 -20.70 30.68 -19.50
CA LEU A 145 -20.55 29.24 -19.77
C LEU A 145 -19.19 28.90 -20.41
N LEU A 146 -18.61 29.80 -21.21
CA LEU A 146 -17.25 29.64 -21.74
C LEU A 146 -16.19 29.77 -20.64
N ALA A 147 -16.37 30.65 -19.64
CA ALA A 147 -15.46 30.71 -18.49
C ALA A 147 -15.55 29.43 -17.64
N GLU A 148 -16.77 28.94 -17.37
CA GLU A 148 -16.98 27.69 -16.62
C GLU A 148 -16.38 26.47 -17.35
N LEU A 149 -16.60 26.36 -18.67
CA LEU A 149 -16.03 25.29 -19.48
C LEU A 149 -14.50 25.38 -19.55
N SER A 150 -13.94 26.58 -19.74
CA SER A 150 -12.47 26.79 -19.72
C SER A 150 -11.88 26.37 -18.37
N GLN A 151 -12.52 26.74 -17.26
CA GLN A 151 -12.07 26.36 -15.91
C GLN A 151 -12.12 24.84 -15.68
N ARG A 152 -13.14 24.15 -16.19
CA ARG A 152 -13.28 22.68 -16.06
C ARG A 152 -12.31 21.92 -16.97
N LEU A 153 -12.08 22.40 -18.21
CA LEU A 153 -11.05 21.85 -19.10
C LEU A 153 -9.64 22.09 -18.54
N ALA A 154 -9.41 23.22 -17.87
CA ALA A 154 -8.15 23.48 -17.18
C ALA A 154 -7.88 22.46 -16.06
N LEU A 155 -8.91 22.14 -15.27
CA LEU A 155 -8.87 21.13 -14.21
C LEU A 155 -8.65 19.71 -14.77
N GLN A 156 -9.36 19.32 -15.84
CA GLN A 156 -9.09 18.04 -16.53
C GLN A 156 -7.64 17.97 -17.04
N GLY A 157 -7.13 19.03 -17.66
CA GLY A 157 -5.73 19.12 -18.06
C GLY A 157 -4.75 19.07 -16.89
N GLN A 158 -5.14 19.54 -15.70
CA GLN A 158 -4.31 19.45 -14.49
C GLN A 158 -4.31 18.03 -13.91
N ALA A 159 -5.45 17.33 -13.95
CA ALA A 159 -5.56 15.95 -13.50
C ALA A 159 -4.84 14.98 -14.45
N ALA A 160 -5.00 15.15 -15.77
CA ALA A 160 -4.24 14.40 -16.77
C ALA A 160 -2.72 14.68 -16.68
N TRP A 161 -2.31 15.93 -16.47
CA TRP A 161 -0.92 16.26 -16.15
C TRP A 161 -0.45 15.55 -14.87
N ALA A 162 -1.24 15.58 -13.78
CA ALA A 162 -0.86 14.98 -12.51
C ALA A 162 -0.80 13.44 -12.59
N GLN A 163 -1.61 12.83 -13.46
CA GLN A 163 -1.58 11.40 -13.79
C GLN A 163 -0.27 11.02 -14.48
N LEU A 164 0.08 11.74 -15.54
CA LEU A 164 1.32 11.51 -16.30
C LEU A 164 2.57 11.85 -15.47
N ALA A 165 2.54 12.93 -14.69
CA ALA A 165 3.60 13.30 -13.76
C ALA A 165 3.78 12.29 -12.63
N ARG A 166 2.70 11.63 -12.18
CA ARG A 166 2.78 10.51 -11.23
C ARG A 166 3.41 9.28 -11.89
N ALA A 167 3.01 8.91 -13.12
CA ALA A 167 3.61 7.79 -13.84
C ALA A 167 5.10 8.01 -14.14
N GLU A 168 5.51 9.23 -14.50
CA GLU A 168 6.92 9.61 -14.66
C GLU A 168 7.66 9.56 -13.32
N ALA A 169 7.06 10.07 -12.22
CA ALA A 169 7.63 9.98 -10.88
C ALA A 169 7.80 8.53 -10.40
N GLU A 170 6.81 7.66 -10.60
CA GLU A 170 6.93 6.23 -10.27
C GLU A 170 8.06 5.58 -11.07
N THR A 171 8.20 5.92 -12.35
CA THR A 171 9.31 5.46 -13.21
C THR A 171 10.68 5.95 -12.73
N GLN A 172 10.78 7.19 -12.23
CA GLN A 172 12.03 7.79 -11.73
C GLN A 172 12.38 7.33 -10.30
N LEU A 173 11.38 7.06 -9.46
CA LEU A 173 11.55 6.66 -8.06
C LEU A 173 11.76 5.16 -7.90
N LEU A 174 11.10 4.32 -8.70
CA LEU A 174 11.18 2.86 -8.56
C LEU A 174 12.63 2.33 -8.55
N PRO A 175 13.55 2.73 -9.45
CA PRO A 175 14.96 2.31 -9.39
C PRO A 175 15.68 2.70 -8.09
N GLN A 176 15.27 3.79 -7.43
CA GLN A 176 15.86 4.25 -6.16
C GLN A 176 15.40 3.38 -4.97
N PHE A 177 14.19 2.83 -5.05
CA PHE A 177 13.60 2.00 -4.01
C PHE A 177 13.69 0.48 -4.29
N GLN A 178 13.97 0.05 -5.52
CA GLN A 178 14.21 -1.36 -5.90
C GLN A 178 15.28 -2.07 -5.05
N ARG A 179 16.22 -1.33 -4.47
CA ARG A 179 17.18 -1.91 -3.50
C ARG A 179 16.50 -2.51 -2.26
N PHE A 180 15.32 -2.02 -1.90
CA PHE A 180 14.46 -2.53 -0.83
C PHE A 180 13.52 -3.65 -1.32
N ASP A 181 13.59 -4.12 -2.58
CA ASP A 181 13.01 -5.42 -2.98
C ASP A 181 13.98 -6.58 -2.67
N ARG A 182 15.13 -6.30 -2.02
CA ARG A 182 16.04 -7.30 -1.42
C ARG A 182 15.73 -7.44 0.08
N PRO A 183 15.30 -8.62 0.55
CA PRO A 183 15.14 -8.93 1.97
C PRO A 183 16.35 -8.54 2.82
N GLY A 184 16.13 -7.83 3.93
CA GLY A 184 17.20 -7.36 4.83
C GLY A 184 17.94 -6.09 4.39
N ALA A 185 17.54 -5.42 3.30
CA ALA A 185 18.01 -4.06 2.99
C ALA A 185 17.33 -3.02 3.90
N SER A 186 18.07 -2.02 4.39
CA SER A 186 17.52 -1.00 5.30
C SER A 186 18.19 0.37 5.17
N GLN A 187 17.51 1.39 5.69
CA GLN A 187 18.04 2.74 5.85
C GLN A 187 17.41 3.39 7.08
N GLU A 188 18.21 3.90 8.03
CA GLU A 188 17.75 4.65 9.19
C GLU A 188 18.33 6.07 9.20
N LYS A 189 17.58 7.01 9.78
CA LYS A 189 18.09 8.31 10.24
C LYS A 189 17.64 8.53 11.68
N HIS A 190 18.58 8.79 12.58
CA HIS A 190 18.34 8.97 14.01
C HIS A 190 18.90 10.30 14.53
N VAL A 191 18.25 10.84 15.56
CA VAL A 191 18.72 11.97 16.36
C VAL A 191 18.45 11.66 17.83
N GLY A 192 19.42 11.86 18.71
CA GLY A 192 19.29 11.64 20.14
C GLY A 192 19.97 12.70 20.98
N VAL A 193 19.50 12.87 22.21
CA VAL A 193 20.07 13.75 23.22
C VAL A 193 20.21 12.96 24.51
N SER A 194 21.37 13.05 25.16
CA SER A 194 21.66 12.38 26.43
C SER A 194 22.20 13.33 27.48
N VAL A 195 21.89 13.02 28.73
CA VAL A 195 22.40 13.69 29.92
C VAL A 195 22.95 12.61 30.86
N GLY A 196 24.17 12.78 31.34
CA GLY A 196 24.82 11.85 32.25
C GLY A 196 25.67 12.51 33.31
N ALA A 197 26.02 11.73 34.33
CA ALA A 197 26.91 12.12 35.41
C ALA A 197 28.05 11.10 35.51
N GLY A 198 29.29 11.59 35.46
CA GLY A 198 30.51 10.85 35.74
C GLY A 198 30.98 11.10 37.17
N LEU A 199 31.33 10.04 37.89
CA LEU A 199 31.95 10.07 39.21
C LEU A 199 33.30 9.33 39.14
N GLY A 200 34.41 10.03 39.35
CA GLY A 200 35.77 9.50 39.28
C GLY A 200 36.51 9.61 40.61
N LEU A 201 37.04 8.48 41.09
CA LEU A 201 37.84 8.40 42.32
C LEU A 201 39.32 8.25 41.99
N GLY A 202 40.08 9.35 42.07
CA GLY A 202 41.53 9.35 42.00
C GLY A 202 42.14 10.67 41.50
N GLU A 203 43.13 11.19 42.21
CA GLU A 203 44.04 12.21 41.67
C GLU A 203 44.95 11.59 40.59
N GLY A 204 45.39 12.39 39.61
CA GLY A 204 46.31 11.92 38.56
C GLY A 204 45.70 11.02 37.47
N GLY A 205 44.39 10.75 37.48
CA GLY A 205 43.67 10.11 36.36
C GLY A 205 43.75 8.58 36.27
N ALA A 206 44.53 7.92 37.13
CA ALA A 206 44.60 6.45 37.25
C ALA A 206 43.48 5.88 38.17
N GLY A 207 42.30 6.49 38.13
CA GLY A 207 41.20 6.26 39.07
C GLY A 207 40.02 5.47 38.49
N ALA A 208 39.18 4.91 39.37
CA ALA A 208 37.94 4.27 38.96
C ALA A 208 36.88 5.32 38.60
N LYS A 209 36.33 5.27 37.38
CA LYS A 209 35.23 6.13 36.93
C LYS A 209 33.93 5.35 36.76
N ALA A 210 32.92 5.70 37.55
CA ALA A 210 31.54 5.37 37.29
C ALA A 210 30.89 6.41 36.36
N THR A 211 30.00 5.97 35.47
CA THR A 211 29.22 6.82 34.56
C THR A 211 27.79 6.35 34.52
N PHE A 212 26.85 7.27 34.75
CA PHE A 212 25.41 7.06 34.59
C PHE A 212 24.90 8.00 33.51
N SER A 213 24.08 7.53 32.56
CA SER A 213 23.50 8.39 31.53
C SER A 213 22.08 7.98 31.15
N VAL A 214 21.24 8.97 30.87
CA VAL A 214 19.88 8.80 30.34
C VAL A 214 19.79 9.52 29.00
N GLY A 215 19.21 8.86 28.01
CA GLY A 215 19.09 9.36 26.64
C GLY A 215 17.66 9.26 26.11
N LEU A 216 17.29 10.25 25.30
CA LEU A 216 16.08 10.26 24.48
C LEU A 216 16.48 10.23 23.02
N GLY A 217 15.88 9.34 22.24
CA GLY A 217 16.14 9.18 20.81
C GLY A 217 14.86 9.23 19.98
N TRP A 218 14.96 9.77 18.77
CA TRP A 218 13.97 9.64 17.71
C TRP A 218 14.66 9.13 16.45
N ALA A 219 14.04 8.18 15.75
CA ALA A 219 14.51 7.76 14.44
C ALA A 219 13.38 7.54 13.45
N ARG A 220 13.75 7.54 12.17
CA ARG A 220 12.90 7.12 11.07
C ARG A 220 13.70 6.17 10.19
N SER A 221 13.20 4.95 10.01
CA SER A 221 13.78 3.97 9.09
C SER A 221 12.81 3.54 7.99
N MET A 222 13.41 2.93 6.98
CA MET A 222 12.75 2.15 5.95
C MET A 222 13.55 0.85 5.80
N ASP A 223 12.89 -0.28 5.95
CA ASP A 223 13.54 -1.59 6.06
C ASP A 223 12.68 -2.66 5.37
N ASN A 224 13.33 -3.60 4.67
CA ASN A 224 12.68 -4.79 4.10
C ASN A 224 12.99 -6.00 4.99
N ASP A 225 11.96 -6.76 5.34
CA ASP A 225 12.09 -7.93 6.21
C ASP A 225 12.42 -9.22 5.44
N ASP A 226 12.51 -10.35 6.14
CA ASP A 226 12.88 -11.61 5.50
C ASP A 226 11.75 -12.31 4.69
N GLU A 227 10.52 -11.80 4.69
CA GLU A 227 9.48 -12.28 3.74
C GLU A 227 9.55 -11.51 2.42
N GLY A 228 9.78 -10.20 2.50
CA GLY A 228 9.73 -9.27 1.37
C GLY A 228 8.92 -8.01 1.64
N PHE A 229 8.32 -7.87 2.83
CA PHE A 229 7.55 -6.69 3.24
C PHE A 229 8.47 -5.49 3.53
N ILE A 230 8.05 -4.31 3.10
CA ILE A 230 8.70 -3.04 3.42
C ILE A 230 7.96 -2.34 4.55
N PHE A 231 8.71 -2.02 5.60
CA PHE A 231 8.24 -1.24 6.73
C PHE A 231 8.75 0.20 6.63
N GLN A 232 7.84 1.18 6.77
CA GLN A 232 8.21 2.55 7.09
C GLN A 232 8.01 2.79 8.58
N ASN A 233 9.10 3.00 9.29
CA ASN A 233 9.17 3.01 10.75
C ASN A 233 9.44 4.41 11.29
N GLN A 234 8.79 4.76 12.41
CA GLN A 234 9.04 5.97 13.18
C GLN A 234 9.17 5.61 14.66
N SER A 235 10.37 5.69 15.21
CA SER A 235 10.68 5.24 16.57
C SER A 235 10.94 6.40 17.53
N ARG A 236 10.64 6.14 18.81
CA ARG A 236 11.05 6.93 19.96
C ARG A 236 11.62 5.98 21.00
N SER A 237 12.83 6.27 21.49
CA SER A 237 13.53 5.45 22.47
C SER A 237 13.93 6.24 23.70
N ILE A 238 13.86 5.59 24.85
CA ILE A 238 14.43 6.04 26.12
C ILE A 238 15.49 5.01 26.50
N SER A 239 16.72 5.44 26.76
CA SER A 239 17.79 4.56 27.22
C SER A 239 18.38 5.05 28.54
N ALA A 240 18.74 4.14 29.42
CA ALA A 240 19.50 4.39 30.63
C ALA A 240 20.69 3.43 30.66
N SER A 241 21.87 3.91 31.01
CA SER A 241 23.07 3.08 31.15
C SER A 241 23.88 3.49 32.37
N ALA A 242 24.42 2.49 33.05
CA ALA A 242 25.33 2.62 34.17
C ALA A 242 26.58 1.78 33.87
N GLY A 243 27.76 2.28 34.19
CA GLY A 243 29.00 1.52 34.01
C GLY A 243 30.14 2.03 34.86
N ALA A 244 31.08 1.14 35.15
CA ALA A 244 32.30 1.42 35.88
C ALA A 244 33.51 1.03 35.03
N LYS A 245 34.55 1.86 35.05
CA LYS A 245 35.86 1.60 34.45
C LYS A 245 36.93 1.75 35.52
N GLY A 246 37.86 0.80 35.62
CA GLY A 246 38.99 0.86 36.55
C GLY A 246 40.18 0.11 35.96
N GLY A 247 41.40 0.57 36.21
CA GLY A 247 42.61 -0.02 35.65
C GLY A 247 43.75 -0.04 36.66
N VAL A 248 44.62 -1.05 36.54
CA VAL A 248 45.85 -1.16 37.32
C VAL A 248 46.95 -1.61 36.36
N GLY A 249 47.89 -0.71 36.06
CA GLY A 249 48.90 -0.92 35.02
C GLY A 249 48.33 -0.92 33.60
N LEU A 250 48.92 -1.72 32.70
CA LEU A 250 48.58 -1.78 31.27
C LEU A 250 47.22 -2.45 30.93
N ALA A 251 46.41 -2.76 31.95
CA ALA A 251 45.12 -3.43 31.80
C ALA A 251 43.98 -2.57 32.37
N ALA A 252 42.95 -2.33 31.54
CA ALA A 252 41.73 -1.65 31.92
C ALA A 252 40.55 -2.64 31.97
N LEU A 253 39.89 -2.72 33.11
CA LEU A 253 38.65 -3.45 33.33
C LEU A 253 37.47 -2.47 33.24
N SER A 254 36.38 -2.92 32.62
CA SER A 254 35.14 -2.17 32.55
C SER A 254 33.93 -3.09 32.62
N GLY A 255 32.92 -2.69 33.38
CA GLY A 255 31.64 -3.38 33.51
C GLY A 255 30.49 -2.40 33.37
N GLY A 256 29.37 -2.83 32.79
CA GLY A 256 28.22 -1.98 32.59
C GLY A 256 26.90 -2.73 32.45
N VAL A 257 25.82 -1.97 32.62
CA VAL A 257 24.43 -2.38 32.43
C VAL A 257 23.72 -1.31 31.61
N GLU A 258 23.04 -1.72 30.55
CA GLU A 258 22.18 -0.86 29.72
C GLU A 258 20.72 -1.33 29.77
N GLY A 259 19.80 -0.38 29.70
CA GLY A 259 18.37 -0.59 29.48
C GLY A 259 17.86 0.37 28.41
N ARG A 260 17.06 -0.12 27.47
CA ARG A 260 16.45 0.68 26.39
C ARG A 260 14.99 0.24 26.21
N ALA A 261 14.08 1.19 26.39
CA ALA A 261 12.70 1.05 25.96
C ALA A 261 12.51 1.81 24.64
N GLN A 262 11.86 1.21 23.66
CA GLN A 262 11.60 1.83 22.37
C GLN A 262 10.18 1.52 21.90
N LYS A 263 9.45 2.57 21.50
CA LYS A 263 8.20 2.42 20.75
C LYS A 263 8.41 2.85 19.31
N THR A 264 8.15 1.96 18.37
CA THR A 264 8.18 2.21 16.93
C THR A 264 6.76 2.10 16.37
N ARG A 265 6.27 3.13 15.69
CA ARG A 265 5.05 3.03 14.89
C ARG A 265 5.42 2.71 13.45
N TYR A 266 4.77 1.72 12.86
CA TYR A 266 5.10 1.24 11.51
C TYR A 266 3.95 1.41 10.52
N ARG A 267 4.29 1.35 9.23
CA ARG A 267 3.38 1.14 8.09
C ARG A 267 3.99 0.10 7.17
N GLU A 268 3.20 -0.87 6.77
CA GLU A 268 3.62 -2.05 6.00
C GLU A 268 3.21 -1.93 4.53
N TYR A 269 4.10 -2.35 3.62
CA TYR A 269 3.90 -2.32 2.17
C TYR A 269 4.40 -3.63 1.56
N ASN A 270 3.63 -4.24 0.64
CA ASN A 270 3.95 -5.55 0.05
C ASN A 270 5.28 -5.58 -0.75
N SER A 271 5.71 -4.44 -1.28
CA SER A 271 6.90 -4.32 -2.15
C SER A 271 7.38 -2.87 -2.29
N ALA A 272 8.57 -2.65 -2.87
CA ALA A 272 9.02 -1.30 -3.22
C ALA A 272 8.14 -0.67 -4.30
N ARG A 273 7.60 -1.50 -5.22
CA ARG A 273 6.59 -1.09 -6.20
C ARG A 273 5.34 -0.56 -5.51
N ALA A 274 4.80 -1.28 -4.53
CA ALA A 274 3.67 -0.80 -3.72
C ALA A 274 4.05 0.48 -2.95
N PHE A 275 5.18 0.52 -2.25
CA PHE A 275 5.62 1.72 -1.52
C PHE A 275 5.72 2.97 -2.42
N VAL A 276 6.31 2.85 -3.60
CA VAL A 276 6.45 3.94 -4.57
C VAL A 276 5.09 4.32 -5.16
N HIS A 277 4.30 3.35 -5.63
CA HIS A 277 2.98 3.62 -6.21
C HIS A 277 2.05 4.36 -5.22
N LEU A 278 2.11 4.01 -3.93
CA LEU A 278 1.28 4.64 -2.89
C LEU A 278 1.88 5.93 -2.29
N ASN A 279 3.05 6.40 -2.74
CA ASN A 279 3.71 7.60 -2.19
C ASN A 279 4.45 8.50 -3.20
N ALA A 280 4.45 8.21 -4.51
CA ALA A 280 5.16 9.01 -5.52
C ALA A 280 4.79 10.50 -5.47
N GLU A 281 3.53 10.82 -5.16
CA GLU A 281 3.00 12.18 -5.03
C GLU A 281 3.46 12.91 -3.75
N LYS A 282 3.98 12.17 -2.76
CA LYS A 282 4.62 12.68 -1.54
C LYS A 282 6.15 12.75 -1.67
N LEU A 283 6.73 11.79 -2.38
CA LEU A 283 8.17 11.61 -2.61
C LEU A 283 8.71 12.63 -3.61
N GLN A 284 7.97 12.91 -4.70
CA GLN A 284 8.39 13.85 -5.73
C GLN A 284 7.80 15.26 -5.52
N HIS A 285 8.48 16.26 -6.08
CA HIS A 285 7.99 17.63 -6.22
C HIS A 285 7.76 17.92 -7.71
N GLY A 286 6.54 18.34 -8.06
CA GLY A 286 6.18 18.67 -9.44
C GLY A 286 5.14 19.79 -9.53
N SER A 287 5.24 20.60 -10.58
CA SER A 287 4.22 21.57 -10.99
C SER A 287 4.19 21.70 -12.51
N ARG A 288 3.03 22.10 -13.07
CA ARG A 288 2.86 22.29 -14.53
C ARG A 288 3.85 23.31 -15.11
N ARG A 289 4.30 24.27 -14.31
CA ARG A 289 5.22 25.34 -14.73
C ARG A 289 6.67 24.87 -14.78
N ASP A 290 7.07 23.99 -13.85
CA ASP A 290 8.40 23.40 -13.86
C ASP A 290 8.52 22.34 -14.99
N THR A 291 7.46 21.56 -15.27
CA THR A 291 7.35 20.65 -16.44
C THR A 291 7.59 21.34 -17.79
N LEU A 292 7.25 22.63 -17.89
CA LEU A 292 7.43 23.46 -19.09
C LEU A 292 8.74 24.27 -19.09
N GLY A 293 9.62 24.11 -18.09
CA GLY A 293 10.89 24.83 -18.00
C GLY A 293 10.77 26.34 -17.74
N ILE A 294 9.61 26.82 -17.29
CA ILE A 294 9.30 28.26 -17.15
C ILE A 294 10.00 28.89 -15.91
N SER A 295 10.70 28.09 -15.10
CA SER A 295 11.05 28.42 -13.71
C SER A 295 12.54 28.59 -13.38
N ALA A 296 13.36 29.20 -14.25
CA ALA A 296 14.69 29.70 -13.84
C ALA A 296 15.25 30.86 -14.71
N ARG A 297 14.95 32.12 -14.38
CA ARG A 297 15.79 33.27 -14.80
C ARG A 297 15.78 34.52 -13.90
N THR A 298 15.08 34.50 -12.76
CA THR A 298 15.11 35.57 -11.74
C THR A 298 15.44 35.01 -10.37
N ALA A 299 16.68 35.19 -9.92
CA ALA A 299 17.23 34.57 -8.70
C ALA A 299 16.41 34.88 -7.42
N VAL A 300 15.78 36.06 -7.36
CA VAL A 300 14.91 36.50 -6.25
C VAL A 300 13.73 35.54 -6.04
N GLY A 301 13.23 34.88 -7.09
CA GLY A 301 12.10 33.95 -7.01
C GLY A 301 12.41 32.66 -6.25
N ALA A 302 13.68 32.25 -6.13
CA ALA A 302 14.08 31.06 -5.38
C ALA A 302 13.98 31.27 -3.87
N LEU A 303 14.40 32.43 -3.37
CA LEU A 303 14.32 32.78 -1.94
C LEU A 303 12.87 32.90 -1.45
N ILE A 304 11.96 33.44 -2.26
CA ILE A 304 10.54 33.56 -1.89
C ILE A 304 9.85 32.17 -1.79
N ARG A 305 10.31 31.17 -2.55
CA ARG A 305 9.80 29.79 -2.49
C ARG A 305 10.13 29.08 -1.16
N LEU A 306 11.17 29.50 -0.44
CA LEU A 306 11.57 28.90 0.85
C LEU A 306 10.69 29.32 2.04
N PHE A 307 9.95 30.43 1.94
CA PHE A 307 9.26 31.05 3.09
C PHE A 307 7.74 31.24 2.92
N ARG A 308 7.10 30.60 1.94
CA ARG A 308 5.63 30.58 1.79
C ARG A 308 5.06 29.17 1.68
N PRO A 309 4.26 28.71 2.68
CA PRO A 309 3.48 27.48 2.54
C PRO A 309 2.48 27.60 1.38
N GLY A 310 2.45 26.62 0.47
CA GLY A 310 1.38 26.47 -0.52
C GLY A 310 1.68 26.81 -1.99
N HIS A 311 2.92 27.10 -2.38
CA HIS A 311 3.32 27.22 -3.80
C HIS A 311 4.56 26.37 -4.13
N GLY A 312 4.46 25.50 -5.14
CA GLY A 312 5.61 24.75 -5.68
C GLY A 312 5.56 23.22 -5.62
N ASN A 313 4.46 22.61 -5.17
CA ASN A 313 4.20 21.17 -5.37
C ASN A 313 2.69 20.95 -5.56
N GLU A 314 2.27 20.86 -6.82
CA GLU A 314 0.88 20.55 -7.20
C GLU A 314 0.62 19.03 -7.10
N LEU A 315 1.66 18.21 -7.29
CA LEU A 315 1.58 16.75 -7.22
C LEU A 315 1.13 16.26 -5.83
N LYS A 316 1.50 16.95 -4.74
CA LYS A 316 0.98 16.73 -3.37
C LYS A 316 -0.54 16.88 -3.22
N HIS A 317 -1.25 17.29 -4.27
CA HIS A 317 -2.72 17.32 -4.32
C HIS A 317 -3.31 16.32 -5.34
N TYR A 318 -2.51 15.39 -5.89
CA TYR A 318 -2.91 14.37 -6.87
C TYR A 318 -4.27 13.74 -6.58
N HIS A 319 -4.48 13.09 -5.42
CA HIS A 319 -5.78 12.45 -5.11
C HIS A 319 -6.95 13.43 -5.08
N ARG A 320 -6.71 14.67 -4.64
CA ARG A 320 -7.73 15.74 -4.66
C ARG A 320 -8.01 16.20 -6.09
N LEU A 321 -6.99 16.31 -6.94
CA LEU A 321 -7.11 16.70 -8.36
C LEU A 321 -7.82 15.62 -9.19
N GLN A 322 -7.48 14.34 -9.02
CA GLN A 322 -8.17 13.25 -9.70
C GLN A 322 -9.64 13.17 -9.27
N GLN A 323 -9.92 13.24 -7.96
CA GLN A 323 -11.30 13.29 -7.48
C GLN A 323 -12.03 14.50 -8.06
N GLN A 324 -11.48 15.71 -7.96
CA GLN A 324 -12.08 16.92 -8.53
C GLN A 324 -12.31 16.84 -10.05
N ALA A 325 -11.49 16.11 -10.81
CA ALA A 325 -11.70 15.92 -12.24
C ALA A 325 -12.80 14.88 -12.54
N ALA A 326 -12.82 13.75 -11.82
CA ALA A 326 -13.89 12.76 -11.89
C ALA A 326 -15.25 13.38 -11.49
N ASP A 327 -15.28 14.09 -10.35
CA ASP A 327 -16.42 14.87 -9.86
C ASP A 327 -16.98 15.75 -10.98
N GLN A 328 -16.16 16.64 -11.57
CA GLN A 328 -16.61 17.72 -12.44
C GLN A 328 -16.96 17.25 -13.87
N GLN A 329 -16.76 15.96 -14.20
CA GLN A 329 -16.99 15.35 -15.52
C GLN A 329 -18.45 15.45 -15.98
N GLN A 330 -19.42 15.06 -15.14
CA GLN A 330 -20.86 15.06 -15.51
C GLN A 330 -21.33 16.44 -16.02
N ARG A 331 -20.83 17.52 -15.40
CA ARG A 331 -21.14 18.89 -15.77
C ARG A 331 -20.34 19.38 -16.99
N LEU A 332 -19.18 18.80 -17.26
CA LEU A 332 -18.42 19.04 -18.49
C LEU A 332 -19.21 18.53 -19.71
N GLY A 333 -19.78 17.32 -19.62
CA GLY A 333 -20.70 16.79 -20.64
C GLY A 333 -21.96 17.65 -20.86
N VAL A 334 -22.53 18.23 -19.80
CA VAL A 334 -23.64 19.21 -19.92
C VAL A 334 -23.20 20.50 -20.66
N LEU A 335 -21.98 20.97 -20.42
CA LEU A 335 -21.42 22.16 -21.10
C LEU A 335 -21.05 21.86 -22.57
N GLN A 336 -20.72 20.61 -22.90
CA GLN A 336 -20.57 20.15 -24.28
C GLN A 336 -21.91 19.96 -24.99
N GLY A 337 -22.96 19.52 -24.28
CA GLY A 337 -24.33 19.56 -24.78
C GLY A 337 -24.73 20.97 -25.23
N TRP A 338 -24.29 22.02 -24.52
CA TRP A 338 -24.47 23.41 -24.93
C TRP A 338 -23.63 23.84 -26.15
N LEU A 339 -22.53 23.14 -26.46
CA LEU A 339 -21.77 23.28 -27.71
C LEU A 339 -22.33 22.45 -28.88
N GLY A 340 -23.36 21.61 -28.66
CA GLY A 340 -23.89 20.68 -29.66
C GLY A 340 -23.10 19.38 -29.77
N GLN A 341 -22.38 19.00 -28.71
CA GLN A 341 -21.54 17.81 -28.59
C GLN A 341 -22.10 16.89 -27.50
N ARG A 342 -21.90 15.57 -27.60
CA ARG A 342 -22.23 14.60 -26.55
C ARG A 342 -20.96 14.03 -25.95
N ASP A 343 -20.80 14.09 -24.63
CA ASP A 343 -19.71 13.41 -23.95
C ASP A 343 -19.99 11.90 -23.89
N ALA A 344 -19.09 11.11 -24.48
CA ALA A 344 -19.09 9.66 -24.47
C ALA A 344 -17.98 9.07 -23.57
N SER A 345 -17.35 9.92 -22.75
CA SER A 345 -16.36 9.49 -21.76
C SER A 345 -17.04 8.69 -20.64
N ALA A 346 -16.49 7.54 -20.28
CA ALA A 346 -17.01 6.73 -19.19
C ALA A 346 -16.93 7.48 -17.86
N ALA A 347 -17.90 7.26 -16.96
CA ALA A 347 -17.89 7.83 -15.62
C ALA A 347 -16.63 7.36 -14.87
N LEU A 348 -15.79 8.32 -14.49
CA LEU A 348 -14.47 8.04 -13.93
C LEU A 348 -14.58 7.41 -12.53
N PRO A 349 -13.76 6.39 -12.21
CA PRO A 349 -13.84 5.71 -10.93
C PRO A 349 -13.45 6.64 -9.78
N GLY A 350 -14.29 6.69 -8.74
CA GLY A 350 -14.00 7.46 -7.53
C GLY A 350 -12.69 7.03 -6.86
N GLY A 351 -11.99 7.98 -6.25
CA GLY A 351 -10.64 7.77 -5.72
C GLY A 351 -10.59 6.80 -4.54
N LYS A 352 -10.36 5.52 -4.81
CA LYS A 352 -10.01 4.52 -3.78
C LYS A 352 -8.72 4.95 -3.07
N ALA A 353 -8.83 5.36 -1.81
CA ALA A 353 -7.66 5.58 -0.97
C ALA A 353 -7.15 4.23 -0.45
N PRO A 354 -5.87 3.89 -0.66
CA PRO A 354 -5.31 2.60 -0.27
C PRO A 354 -5.20 2.51 1.26
N VAL A 355 -5.84 1.50 1.86
CA VAL A 355 -5.68 1.20 3.28
C VAL A 355 -4.36 0.47 3.47
N VAL A 356 -3.37 1.19 4.00
CA VAL A 356 -2.02 0.67 4.31
C VAL A 356 -2.02 0.14 5.74
N PRO A 357 -1.69 -1.15 6.00
CA PRO A 357 -1.63 -1.68 7.36
C PRO A 357 -0.64 -0.90 8.23
N SER A 358 -0.96 -0.76 9.52
CA SER A 358 -0.13 -0.04 10.48
C SER A 358 -0.33 -0.57 11.88
N GLY A 359 0.72 -0.52 12.69
CA GLY A 359 0.67 -0.93 14.09
C GLY A 359 1.76 -0.25 14.93
N ASP A 360 1.89 -0.74 16.15
CA ASP A 360 2.89 -0.32 17.13
C ASP A 360 3.76 -1.51 17.55
N VAL A 361 5.07 -1.30 17.57
CA VAL A 361 6.08 -2.21 18.11
C VAL A 361 6.64 -1.61 19.39
N VAL A 362 6.75 -2.40 20.45
CA VAL A 362 7.40 -2.03 21.71
C VAL A 362 8.57 -2.98 21.97
N SER A 363 9.80 -2.45 21.90
CA SER A 363 11.02 -3.16 22.32
C SER A 363 11.42 -2.73 23.73
N LEU A 364 11.77 -3.72 24.55
CA LEU A 364 12.38 -3.60 25.87
C LEU A 364 13.67 -4.43 25.87
N LYS A 365 14.81 -3.74 25.77
CA LYS A 365 16.15 -4.35 25.83
C LYS A 365 16.81 -4.06 27.17
N GLY A 366 17.41 -5.09 27.78
CA GLY A 366 18.35 -4.98 28.89
C GLY A 366 19.64 -5.73 28.57
N GLY A 367 20.79 -5.19 28.94
CA GLY A 367 22.07 -5.83 28.68
C GLY A 367 23.10 -5.57 29.77
N ALA A 368 24.03 -6.50 29.91
CA ALA A 368 25.20 -6.37 30.77
C ALA A 368 26.47 -6.72 29.98
N ASN A 369 27.53 -5.96 30.18
CA ASN A 369 28.83 -6.19 29.54
C ASN A 369 29.97 -6.11 30.53
N VAL A 370 30.98 -6.96 30.34
CA VAL A 370 32.26 -6.92 31.04
C VAL A 370 33.37 -7.04 29.99
N ARG A 371 34.31 -6.10 29.99
CA ARG A 371 35.44 -6.05 29.05
C ARG A 371 36.75 -5.78 29.80
N ALA A 372 37.74 -6.62 29.56
CA ALA A 372 39.14 -6.43 29.94
C ALA A 372 39.95 -6.06 28.69
N ALA A 373 40.71 -4.98 28.74
CA ALA A 373 41.53 -4.54 27.61
C ALA A 373 42.99 -4.31 28.04
N ALA A 374 43.93 -4.90 27.29
CA ALA A 374 45.37 -4.75 27.50
C ALA A 374 46.11 -4.84 26.16
N ALA A 375 47.10 -3.97 25.94
CA ALA A 375 48.01 -4.00 24.79
C ALA A 375 47.34 -4.19 23.40
N GLY A 376 46.20 -3.54 23.16
CA GLY A 376 45.46 -3.62 21.89
C GLY A 376 44.48 -4.80 21.77
N VAL A 377 44.49 -5.75 22.70
CA VAL A 377 43.51 -6.84 22.81
C VAL A 377 42.41 -6.44 23.79
N SER A 378 41.14 -6.67 23.43
CA SER A 378 40.01 -6.52 24.35
C SER A 378 39.17 -7.79 24.40
N ALA A 379 39.31 -8.55 25.48
CA ALA A 379 38.49 -9.72 25.77
C ALA A 379 37.23 -9.30 26.55
N GLY A 380 36.07 -9.91 26.31
CA GLY A 380 34.89 -9.51 27.07
C GLY A 380 33.56 -10.12 26.67
N ALA A 381 32.87 -10.69 27.66
CA ALA A 381 31.50 -11.15 27.53
C ALA A 381 30.51 -9.96 27.60
N ALA A 382 29.60 -9.90 26.62
CA ALA A 382 28.42 -9.06 26.69
C ALA A 382 27.19 -9.91 26.39
N VAL A 383 26.16 -9.80 27.22
CA VAL A 383 24.88 -10.48 27.04
C VAL A 383 23.77 -9.44 27.08
N SER A 384 22.90 -9.42 26.07
CA SER A 384 21.69 -8.60 26.10
C SER A 384 20.45 -9.40 25.77
N VAL A 385 19.43 -9.25 26.61
CA VAL A 385 18.09 -9.80 26.42
C VAL A 385 17.19 -8.69 25.89
N GLU A 386 16.38 -8.98 24.87
CA GLU A 386 15.38 -8.07 24.34
C GLU A 386 14.05 -8.80 24.18
N ARG A 387 12.97 -8.14 24.60
CA ARG A 387 11.60 -8.53 24.27
C ARG A 387 11.02 -7.48 23.34
N ILE A 388 10.42 -7.93 22.23
CA ILE A 388 9.73 -7.08 21.27
C ILE A 388 8.29 -7.58 21.16
N ASP A 389 7.33 -6.73 21.53
CA ASP A 389 5.90 -6.97 21.39
C ASP A 389 5.36 -6.15 20.22
N ILE A 390 4.80 -6.81 19.21
CA ILE A 390 4.25 -6.21 17.99
C ILE A 390 2.73 -6.31 18.07
N HIS A 391 2.04 -5.17 17.88
CA HIS A 391 0.59 -5.10 17.84
C HIS A 391 0.16 -4.47 16.51
N ALA A 392 -0.46 -5.26 15.63
CA ALA A 392 -1.06 -4.77 14.39
C ALA A 392 -2.57 -4.56 14.57
N ASP A 393 -3.09 -3.41 14.13
CA ASP A 393 -4.54 -3.22 13.99
C ASP A 393 -5.03 -3.96 12.72
N SER A 394 -5.81 -5.02 12.89
CA SER A 394 -6.51 -5.70 11.79
C SER A 394 -7.94 -5.16 11.66
N LEU A 395 -8.29 -4.70 10.46
CA LEU A 395 -9.62 -4.14 10.15
C LEU A 395 -10.32 -5.03 9.13
N THR A 396 -11.12 -6.00 9.60
CA THR A 396 -11.90 -6.90 8.73
C THR A 396 -13.29 -6.32 8.50
N PRO A 397 -13.67 -5.92 7.27
CA PRO A 397 -15.01 -5.43 6.94
C PRO A 397 -16.11 -6.39 7.41
N TYR A 398 -17.23 -5.86 7.94
CA TYR A 398 -18.30 -6.72 8.46
C TYR A 398 -18.78 -7.74 7.42
N TRP A 399 -18.99 -7.32 6.16
CA TRP A 399 -19.40 -8.22 5.09
C TRP A 399 -18.43 -9.39 4.85
N GLN A 400 -17.12 -9.14 4.94
CA GLN A 400 -16.09 -10.12 4.62
C GLN A 400 -16.04 -11.21 5.70
N ALA A 401 -16.01 -10.81 6.97
CA ALA A 401 -16.12 -11.72 8.10
C ALA A 401 -17.48 -12.45 8.11
N LEU A 402 -18.59 -11.75 7.89
CA LEU A 402 -19.92 -12.38 7.80
C LEU A 402 -20.08 -13.33 6.59
N SER A 403 -19.19 -13.26 5.60
CA SER A 403 -19.18 -14.16 4.43
C SER A 403 -18.18 -15.32 4.56
N ALA A 404 -17.32 -15.32 5.58
CA ALA A 404 -16.28 -16.32 5.80
C ALA A 404 -16.84 -17.69 6.21
N PRO A 405 -16.08 -18.79 5.99
CA PRO A 405 -16.45 -20.14 6.45
C PRO A 405 -16.63 -20.23 7.97
N GLU A 406 -15.77 -19.57 8.75
CA GLU A 406 -15.83 -19.50 10.22
C GLU A 406 -16.95 -18.57 10.73
N GLY A 407 -17.54 -17.77 9.83
CA GLY A 407 -18.47 -16.70 10.18
C GLY A 407 -17.77 -15.51 10.86
N ALA A 408 -18.52 -14.80 11.71
CA ALA A 408 -18.10 -13.48 12.20
C ALA A 408 -16.79 -13.46 13.02
N ALA A 409 -16.37 -14.58 13.59
CA ALA A 409 -15.08 -14.81 14.26
C ALA A 409 -14.81 -16.32 14.36
N ARG A 410 -13.56 -16.74 14.49
CA ARG A 410 -13.18 -18.16 14.68
C ARG A 410 -13.66 -18.69 16.04
N ASN A 411 -13.56 -17.86 17.08
CA ASN A 411 -14.09 -18.20 18.39
C ASN A 411 -15.62 -18.03 18.38
N ALA A 412 -16.37 -19.12 18.51
CA ALA A 412 -17.84 -19.12 18.44
C ALA A 412 -18.54 -18.17 19.43
N ALA A 413 -17.96 -17.95 20.63
CA ALA A 413 -18.52 -16.99 21.59
C ALA A 413 -18.29 -15.54 21.15
N VAL A 414 -17.11 -15.22 20.58
CA VAL A 414 -16.83 -13.90 19.98
C VAL A 414 -17.67 -13.70 18.71
N ALA A 415 -17.90 -14.75 17.92
CA ALA A 415 -18.75 -14.71 16.73
C ALA A 415 -20.20 -14.36 17.11
N ALA A 416 -20.76 -15.04 18.12
CA ALA A 416 -22.07 -14.73 18.67
C ALA A 416 -22.13 -13.29 19.22
N GLN A 417 -21.10 -12.83 19.94
CA GLN A 417 -21.01 -11.44 20.43
C GLN A 417 -20.92 -10.41 19.30
N ARG A 418 -20.26 -10.72 18.18
CA ARG A 418 -20.20 -9.86 16.99
C ARG A 418 -21.54 -9.76 16.27
N VAL A 419 -22.21 -10.90 16.06
CA VAL A 419 -23.55 -10.95 15.46
C VAL A 419 -24.55 -10.19 16.34
N ALA A 420 -24.59 -10.48 17.64
CA ALA A 420 -25.44 -9.77 18.60
C ALA A 420 -25.12 -8.27 18.67
N GLY A 421 -23.85 -7.87 18.58
CA GLY A 421 -23.43 -6.46 18.51
C GLY A 421 -23.86 -5.76 17.21
N ILE A 422 -23.93 -6.48 16.08
CA ILE A 422 -24.50 -5.97 14.83
C ILE A 422 -26.02 -5.78 14.99
N GLU A 423 -26.75 -6.78 15.51
CA GLU A 423 -28.19 -6.68 15.78
C GLU A 423 -28.52 -5.53 16.74
N GLN A 424 -27.79 -5.43 17.86
CA GLN A 424 -27.97 -4.38 18.87
C GLN A 424 -27.78 -2.98 18.29
N LYS A 425 -26.76 -2.78 17.44
CA LYS A 425 -26.54 -1.50 16.76
C LYS A 425 -27.58 -1.25 15.67
N ALA A 426 -27.96 -2.28 14.92
CA ALA A 426 -28.99 -2.21 13.89
C ALA A 426 -30.36 -1.78 14.48
N GLN A 427 -30.64 -2.09 15.74
CA GLN A 427 -31.84 -1.59 16.45
C GLN A 427 -31.95 -0.05 16.46
N SER A 428 -30.84 0.70 16.37
CA SER A 428 -30.86 2.17 16.24
C SER A 428 -31.38 2.68 14.89
N LEU A 429 -31.47 1.79 13.90
CA LEU A 429 -32.00 2.01 12.55
C LEU A 429 -33.44 1.48 12.36
N PHE A 430 -34.03 0.87 13.39
CA PHE A 430 -35.46 0.56 13.49
C PHE A 430 -36.20 1.69 14.23
N ASP A 431 -37.47 1.93 13.87
CA ASP A 431 -38.32 2.95 14.52
C ASP A 431 -38.43 2.68 16.04
N ALA A 432 -38.45 3.74 16.84
CA ALA A 432 -38.75 3.65 18.26
C ALA A 432 -40.27 3.65 18.52
N ALA A 433 -40.68 3.14 19.69
CA ALA A 433 -42.07 3.19 20.12
C ALA A 433 -42.60 4.64 20.11
N GLY A 434 -43.65 4.90 19.32
CA GLY A 434 -44.24 6.23 19.11
C GLY A 434 -43.70 7.01 17.90
N GLU A 435 -42.67 6.54 17.20
CA GLU A 435 -42.31 7.05 15.87
C GLU A 435 -43.31 6.54 14.81
N ARG A 436 -43.35 7.18 13.63
CA ARG A 436 -44.21 6.72 12.53
C ARG A 436 -43.55 5.50 11.85
N PRO A 437 -44.32 4.48 11.42
CA PRO A 437 -43.76 3.32 10.73
C PRO A 437 -42.96 3.72 9.48
N GLY A 438 -41.75 3.17 9.34
CA GLY A 438 -40.87 3.38 8.19
C GLY A 438 -40.08 4.69 8.21
N THR A 439 -39.97 5.38 9.36
CA THR A 439 -39.15 6.60 9.44
C THR A 439 -37.64 6.33 9.45
N ARG A 440 -37.21 5.25 10.10
CA ARG A 440 -35.79 4.86 10.17
C ARG A 440 -35.39 3.84 9.09
N PRO A 441 -34.08 3.73 8.74
CA PRO A 441 -33.66 2.97 7.56
C PRO A 441 -34.09 1.51 7.51
N LEU A 442 -33.84 0.70 8.56
CA LEU A 442 -34.18 -0.72 8.50
C LEU A 442 -35.70 -0.94 8.50
N SER A 443 -36.45 -0.17 9.28
CA SER A 443 -37.92 -0.16 9.17
C SER A 443 -38.40 0.17 7.74
N ARG A 444 -37.81 1.15 7.08
CA ARG A 444 -38.16 1.51 5.70
C ARG A 444 -37.84 0.40 4.70
N LEU A 445 -36.71 -0.29 4.89
CA LEU A 445 -36.28 -1.39 4.04
C LEU A 445 -37.17 -2.65 4.22
N THR A 446 -37.40 -3.09 5.47
CA THR A 446 -38.17 -4.32 5.78
C THR A 446 -39.69 -4.11 5.87
N GLY A 447 -40.18 -2.86 5.85
CA GLY A 447 -41.58 -2.54 6.12
C GLY A 447 -41.96 -2.54 7.60
N GLY A 448 -40.98 -2.43 8.49
CA GLY A 448 -41.16 -2.41 9.96
C GLY A 448 -41.09 -3.80 10.62
N ILE A 449 -40.93 -4.87 9.83
CA ILE A 449 -40.79 -6.24 10.33
C ILE A 449 -39.39 -6.40 10.98
N PRO A 450 -39.28 -7.01 12.17
CA PRO A 450 -37.99 -7.35 12.79
C PRO A 450 -37.18 -8.32 11.91
N LEU A 451 -35.86 -8.16 11.85
CA LEU A 451 -35.00 -8.96 10.96
C LEU A 451 -35.12 -10.49 11.16
N ARG A 452 -35.32 -10.94 12.41
CA ARG A 452 -35.50 -12.36 12.76
C ARG A 452 -36.84 -12.95 12.32
N GLU A 453 -37.78 -12.11 11.91
CA GLU A 453 -39.15 -12.46 11.51
C GLU A 453 -39.42 -12.10 10.03
N CYS A 454 -38.43 -11.57 9.32
CA CYS A 454 -38.55 -11.19 7.92
C CYS A 454 -38.59 -12.43 6.99
N PRO A 455 -39.63 -12.61 6.17
CA PRO A 455 -39.65 -13.68 5.17
C PRO A 455 -38.62 -13.43 4.04
N PRO A 456 -38.18 -14.48 3.32
CA PRO A 456 -37.13 -14.37 2.30
C PRO A 456 -37.38 -13.33 1.21
N ASP A 457 -38.65 -13.15 0.79
CA ASP A 457 -39.02 -12.18 -0.24
C ASP A 457 -38.88 -10.73 0.25
N VAL A 458 -39.16 -10.47 1.54
CA VAL A 458 -38.95 -9.17 2.18
C VAL A 458 -37.46 -8.91 2.37
N LEU A 459 -36.66 -9.92 2.73
CA LEU A 459 -35.19 -9.78 2.80
C LEU A 459 -34.59 -9.46 1.42
N SER A 460 -35.05 -10.11 0.35
CA SER A 460 -34.61 -9.81 -1.02
C SER A 460 -34.97 -8.38 -1.42
N LYS A 461 -36.23 -7.97 -1.25
CA LYS A 461 -36.69 -6.58 -1.50
C LYS A 461 -35.96 -5.55 -0.64
N ALA A 462 -35.59 -5.88 0.59
CA ALA A 462 -34.82 -5.01 1.46
C ALA A 462 -33.36 -4.84 0.97
N ALA A 463 -32.75 -5.89 0.42
CA ALA A 463 -31.45 -5.80 -0.25
C ALA A 463 -31.53 -4.95 -1.53
N GLU A 464 -32.49 -5.20 -2.42
CA GLU A 464 -32.71 -4.38 -3.63
C GLU A 464 -32.88 -2.89 -3.30
N ARG A 465 -33.71 -2.58 -2.29
CA ARG A 465 -33.92 -1.20 -1.81
C ARG A 465 -32.65 -0.57 -1.22
N LEU A 466 -31.84 -1.33 -0.47
CA LEU A 466 -30.57 -0.85 0.06
C LEU A 466 -29.59 -0.50 -1.07
N GLY A 467 -29.51 -1.34 -2.11
CA GLY A 467 -28.74 -1.05 -3.31
C GLY A 467 -29.24 0.21 -4.03
N ALA A 468 -30.55 0.36 -4.21
CA ALA A 468 -31.14 1.54 -4.84
C ALA A 468 -30.93 2.83 -4.03
N GLU A 469 -30.99 2.78 -2.69
CA GLU A 469 -30.70 3.94 -1.84
C GLU A 469 -29.20 4.31 -1.83
N LEU A 470 -28.30 3.31 -1.84
CA LEU A 470 -26.86 3.54 -2.01
C LEU A 470 -26.56 4.19 -3.37
N ASP A 471 -27.18 3.70 -4.45
CA ASP A 471 -27.00 4.23 -5.80
C ASP A 471 -27.53 5.65 -5.95
N HIS A 472 -28.71 5.93 -5.38
CA HIS A 472 -29.26 7.28 -5.33
C HIS A 472 -28.37 8.23 -4.53
N PHE A 473 -27.89 7.81 -3.36
CA PHE A 473 -26.95 8.59 -2.56
C PHE A 473 -25.64 8.85 -3.31
N CYS A 474 -25.09 7.85 -4.00
CA CYS A 474 -23.89 8.01 -4.82
C CYS A 474 -24.10 9.04 -5.94
N ALA A 475 -25.21 8.95 -6.67
CA ALA A 475 -25.53 9.85 -7.76
C ALA A 475 -25.73 11.31 -7.29
N VAL A 476 -26.40 11.53 -6.15
CA VAL A 476 -26.59 12.89 -5.58
C VAL A 476 -25.28 13.47 -5.07
N ALA A 477 -24.46 12.67 -4.38
CA ALA A 477 -23.13 13.10 -3.93
C ALA A 477 -22.21 13.45 -5.11
N GLN A 478 -22.18 12.63 -6.16
CA GLN A 478 -21.45 12.91 -7.41
C GLN A 478 -21.91 14.21 -8.07
N GLN A 479 -23.22 14.47 -8.19
CA GLN A 479 -23.73 15.71 -8.76
C GLN A 479 -23.31 16.96 -7.95
N LEU A 480 -23.29 16.87 -6.62
CA LEU A 480 -22.83 17.96 -5.76
C LEU A 480 -21.32 18.19 -5.80
N ASP A 481 -20.56 17.10 -5.87
CA ASP A 481 -19.12 17.15 -6.07
C ASP A 481 -18.79 17.74 -7.46
N ALA A 482 -19.60 17.44 -8.48
CA ALA A 482 -19.56 18.04 -9.82
C ALA A 482 -19.91 19.55 -9.85
N GLY A 483 -20.45 20.08 -8.76
CA GLY A 483 -20.98 21.44 -8.66
C GLY A 483 -22.32 21.65 -9.39
N VAL A 484 -22.99 20.57 -9.80
CA VAL A 484 -24.38 20.59 -10.29
C VAL A 484 -25.30 20.80 -9.07
N GLY A 485 -26.51 21.32 -9.28
CA GLY A 485 -27.56 21.35 -8.25
C GLY A 485 -27.37 22.31 -7.06
N LYS A 486 -26.17 22.87 -6.81
CA LYS A 486 -25.92 23.75 -5.65
C LYS A 486 -26.80 25.01 -5.59
N ARG A 487 -27.24 25.52 -6.74
CA ARG A 487 -28.21 26.63 -6.86
C ARG A 487 -29.69 26.18 -6.92
N GLN A 488 -29.94 24.88 -6.92
CA GLN A 488 -31.27 24.25 -7.07
C GLN A 488 -31.63 23.38 -5.84
N GLY A 489 -30.92 23.55 -4.72
CA GLY A 489 -31.20 22.84 -3.47
C GLY A 489 -30.57 21.45 -3.35
N GLY A 490 -29.63 21.06 -4.22
CA GLY A 490 -28.95 19.75 -4.10
C GLY A 490 -28.31 19.52 -2.73
N ASP A 491 -27.68 20.54 -2.15
CA ASP A 491 -27.11 20.52 -0.79
C ASP A 491 -28.17 20.21 0.30
N LEU A 492 -29.46 20.43 0.02
CA LEU A 492 -30.58 20.04 0.90
C LEU A 492 -31.02 18.60 0.64
N VAL A 493 -30.96 18.12 -0.60
CA VAL A 493 -31.23 16.72 -0.96
C VAL A 493 -30.18 15.80 -0.33
N GLU A 494 -28.89 16.12 -0.44
CA GLU A 494 -27.83 15.34 0.24
C GLU A 494 -28.03 15.37 1.76
N LYS A 495 -28.29 16.53 2.37
CA LYS A 495 -28.59 16.61 3.82
C LYS A 495 -29.84 15.81 4.21
N SER A 496 -30.83 15.71 3.34
CA SER A 496 -32.03 14.88 3.54
C SER A 496 -31.67 13.40 3.52
N ILE A 497 -30.87 12.94 2.54
CA ILE A 497 -30.42 11.54 2.47
C ILE A 497 -29.51 11.19 3.65
N LEU A 498 -28.56 12.08 4.00
CA LEU A 498 -27.71 11.90 5.18
C LEU A 498 -28.57 11.81 6.45
N SER A 499 -29.56 12.68 6.63
CA SER A 499 -30.41 12.67 7.83
C SER A 499 -31.38 11.48 7.88
N SER A 500 -31.89 11.01 6.73
CA SER A 500 -32.71 9.79 6.65
C SER A 500 -31.91 8.53 7.02
N TRP A 501 -30.60 8.53 6.72
CA TRP A 501 -29.60 7.56 7.19
C TRP A 501 -28.94 7.93 8.52
N ARG A 502 -29.50 8.90 9.26
CA ARG A 502 -29.06 9.39 10.58
C ARG A 502 -27.61 9.87 10.68
N GLY A 503 -26.97 10.15 9.55
CA GLY A 503 -25.61 10.68 9.44
C GLY A 503 -25.54 12.21 9.48
N LYS A 504 -24.41 12.74 9.93
CA LYS A 504 -24.03 14.17 9.82
C LYS A 504 -23.04 14.41 8.68
N ARG A 505 -22.34 13.36 8.25
CA ARG A 505 -21.39 13.30 7.13
C ARG A 505 -21.62 12.05 6.30
N ARG A 506 -21.02 11.99 5.10
CA ARG A 506 -21.11 10.84 4.18
C ARG A 506 -20.62 9.55 4.84
N GLU A 507 -19.54 9.61 5.60
CA GLU A 507 -18.96 8.47 6.32
C GLU A 507 -19.87 7.97 7.45
N ASP A 508 -20.80 8.79 7.95
CA ASP A 508 -21.79 8.36 8.96
C ASP A 508 -22.93 7.60 8.27
N ALA A 509 -23.45 8.13 7.16
CA ALA A 509 -24.53 7.50 6.39
C ALA A 509 -24.07 6.16 5.76
N LEU A 510 -22.87 6.14 5.15
CA LEU A 510 -22.26 4.91 4.62
C LEU A 510 -22.01 3.86 5.71
N ALA A 511 -21.62 4.27 6.93
CA ALA A 511 -21.46 3.35 8.04
C ALA A 511 -22.80 2.76 8.51
N ASN A 512 -23.88 3.54 8.48
CA ASN A 512 -25.23 3.06 8.79
C ASN A 512 -25.81 2.18 7.67
N MET A 513 -25.48 2.45 6.40
CA MET A 513 -25.77 1.55 5.27
C MET A 513 -25.00 0.22 5.40
N ALA A 514 -23.71 0.26 5.77
CA ALA A 514 -22.89 -0.93 6.03
C ALA A 514 -23.35 -1.75 7.25
N LEU A 515 -23.90 -1.08 8.27
CA LEU A 515 -24.54 -1.73 9.42
C LEU A 515 -25.87 -2.40 9.03
N ALA A 516 -26.70 -1.72 8.24
CA ALA A 516 -27.94 -2.29 7.70
C ALA A 516 -27.66 -3.49 6.78
N HIS A 517 -26.63 -3.38 5.93
CA HIS A 517 -26.10 -4.45 5.09
C HIS A 517 -25.69 -5.69 5.91
N GLY A 518 -24.84 -5.51 6.92
CA GLY A 518 -24.39 -6.61 7.79
C GLY A 518 -25.54 -7.27 8.55
N ALA A 519 -26.53 -6.49 9.01
CA ALA A 519 -27.70 -7.01 9.71
C ALA A 519 -28.66 -7.77 8.78
N LEU A 520 -28.88 -7.29 7.55
CA LEU A 520 -29.64 -8.01 6.52
C LEU A 520 -28.91 -9.29 6.08
N LEU A 521 -27.57 -9.27 6.01
CA LEU A 521 -26.77 -10.45 5.65
C LEU A 521 -26.83 -11.53 6.73
N VAL A 522 -26.80 -11.14 8.02
CA VAL A 522 -27.07 -12.07 9.15
C VAL A 522 -28.47 -12.69 9.03
N ALA A 523 -29.50 -11.89 8.75
CA ALA A 523 -30.86 -12.38 8.61
C ALA A 523 -31.05 -13.31 7.40
N ALA A 524 -30.42 -13.01 6.27
CA ALA A 524 -30.44 -13.86 5.08
C ALA A 524 -29.72 -15.20 5.34
N ARG A 525 -28.52 -15.20 5.93
CA ARG A 525 -27.78 -16.44 6.24
C ARG A 525 -28.47 -17.31 7.30
N ALA A 526 -29.39 -16.75 8.10
CA ALA A 526 -30.22 -17.49 9.06
C ALA A 526 -31.52 -18.06 8.45
N SER A 527 -31.81 -17.81 7.17
CA SER A 527 -33.07 -18.18 6.51
C SER A 527 -32.79 -19.07 5.29
N ASN A 528 -33.22 -20.33 5.35
CA ASN A 528 -32.83 -21.38 4.40
C ASN A 528 -33.12 -21.05 2.92
N ASP A 529 -34.15 -20.23 2.64
CA ASP A 529 -34.59 -19.88 1.28
C ASP A 529 -34.17 -18.46 0.83
N ALA A 530 -33.39 -17.73 1.64
CA ALA A 530 -33.01 -16.33 1.37
C ALA A 530 -31.73 -16.16 0.52
N GLY A 531 -31.29 -17.19 -0.20
CA GLY A 531 -30.03 -17.19 -0.97
C GLY A 531 -29.91 -16.13 -2.07
N GLU A 532 -31.03 -15.60 -2.58
CA GLU A 532 -31.02 -14.47 -3.51
C GLU A 532 -30.71 -13.14 -2.81
N ALA A 533 -31.23 -12.96 -1.59
CA ALA A 533 -30.93 -11.79 -0.76
C ALA A 533 -29.45 -11.78 -0.33
N GLU A 534 -28.91 -12.94 0.06
CA GLU A 534 -27.47 -13.06 0.35
C GLU A 534 -26.61 -12.70 -0.88
N ARG A 535 -26.99 -13.16 -2.08
CA ARG A 535 -26.30 -12.82 -3.33
C ARG A 535 -26.32 -11.32 -3.61
N ALA A 536 -27.49 -10.70 -3.60
CA ALA A 536 -27.64 -9.26 -3.84
C ALA A 536 -26.87 -8.40 -2.81
N LEU A 537 -26.80 -8.85 -1.55
CA LEU A 537 -25.98 -8.21 -0.51
C LEU A 537 -24.48 -8.39 -0.78
N ARG A 538 -24.01 -9.58 -1.18
CA ARG A 538 -22.60 -9.79 -1.57
C ARG A 538 -22.21 -8.91 -2.77
N ASP A 539 -23.04 -8.85 -3.80
CA ASP A 539 -22.76 -8.12 -5.04
C ASP A 539 -22.61 -6.60 -4.83
N MET A 540 -23.31 -6.01 -3.85
CA MET A 540 -23.17 -4.57 -3.53
C MET A 540 -22.00 -4.23 -2.59
N ALA A 541 -21.33 -5.23 -1.98
CA ALA A 541 -20.40 -5.00 -0.89
C ALA A 541 -19.19 -4.12 -1.31
N ASP A 542 -18.56 -4.41 -2.45
CA ASP A 542 -17.44 -3.61 -2.97
C ASP A 542 -17.81 -2.13 -3.20
N LYS A 543 -19.05 -1.87 -3.63
CA LYS A 543 -19.57 -0.52 -3.87
C LYS A 543 -19.89 0.20 -2.56
N LEU A 544 -20.41 -0.49 -1.56
CA LEU A 544 -20.73 0.08 -0.25
C LEU A 544 -19.49 0.37 0.59
N TYR A 545 -18.47 -0.48 0.49
CA TYR A 545 -17.22 -0.39 1.26
C TYR A 545 -16.08 0.32 0.51
N SER A 546 -16.29 0.70 -0.76
CA SER A 546 -15.42 1.61 -1.53
C SER A 546 -16.24 2.44 -2.54
N PRO A 547 -17.15 3.32 -2.06
CA PRO A 547 -18.11 4.01 -2.91
C PRO A 547 -17.46 5.05 -3.83
N PRO A 548 -17.99 5.25 -5.06
CA PRO A 548 -17.43 6.14 -6.07
C PRO A 548 -17.77 7.62 -5.80
N ILE A 549 -17.60 8.07 -4.56
CA ILE A 549 -17.89 9.43 -4.08
C ILE A 549 -16.76 9.93 -3.20
N ARG A 550 -16.60 11.25 -3.08
CA ARG A 550 -15.60 11.81 -2.17
C ARG A 550 -15.98 11.58 -0.70
N HIS A 551 -15.15 10.84 0.03
CA HIS A 551 -15.29 10.53 1.46
C HIS A 551 -13.92 10.32 2.12
N ASP A 552 -13.88 10.27 3.45
CA ASP A 552 -12.70 9.79 4.22
C ASP A 552 -12.75 8.27 4.40
N ALA A 553 -11.97 7.56 3.59
CA ALA A 553 -11.92 6.10 3.60
C ALA A 553 -11.24 5.51 4.85
N GLU A 554 -10.33 6.23 5.51
CA GLU A 554 -9.71 5.77 6.76
C GLU A 554 -10.70 5.89 7.92
N ALA A 555 -11.52 6.96 7.93
CA ALA A 555 -12.64 7.08 8.85
C ALA A 555 -13.74 6.04 8.57
N LEU A 556 -14.05 5.77 7.30
CA LEU A 556 -15.07 4.79 6.91
C LEU A 556 -14.65 3.36 7.31
N SER A 557 -13.46 2.89 6.91
CA SER A 557 -13.01 1.52 7.19
C SER A 557 -13.03 1.21 8.69
N LYS A 558 -12.58 2.15 9.52
CA LYS A 558 -12.60 2.04 10.99
C LYS A 558 -14.00 1.98 11.62
N ARG A 559 -15.08 2.24 10.86
CA ARG A 559 -16.49 2.19 11.31
C ARG A 559 -17.24 0.96 10.81
N VAL A 560 -16.82 0.41 9.67
CA VAL A 560 -17.49 -0.70 8.97
C VAL A 560 -16.76 -2.04 9.11
N ALA A 561 -15.74 -2.09 9.97
CA ALA A 561 -14.92 -3.27 10.20
C ALA A 561 -14.92 -3.69 11.68
N PHE A 562 -14.81 -4.99 11.91
CA PHE A 562 -14.33 -5.52 13.19
C PHE A 562 -12.87 -5.07 13.40
N ARG A 563 -12.49 -4.85 14.66
CA ARG A 563 -11.17 -4.30 15.03
C ARG A 563 -10.43 -5.30 15.89
N ASP A 564 -9.55 -6.05 15.25
CA ASP A 564 -8.79 -7.12 15.87
C ASP A 564 -7.33 -6.73 16.05
N THR A 565 -6.65 -7.42 16.96
CA THR A 565 -5.24 -7.15 17.24
C THR A 565 -4.43 -8.38 16.94
N LEU A 566 -3.50 -8.27 16.01
CA LEU A 566 -2.49 -9.30 15.81
C LEU A 566 -1.33 -9.02 16.77
N GLU A 567 -1.20 -9.84 17.79
CA GLU A 567 -0.15 -9.80 18.81
C GLU A 567 0.93 -10.82 18.41
N LEU A 568 2.13 -10.32 18.08
CA LEU A 568 3.31 -11.12 17.74
C LEU A 568 4.43 -10.80 18.73
N GLN A 569 5.28 -11.77 19.04
CA GLN A 569 6.36 -11.57 20.01
C GLN A 569 7.70 -12.11 19.50
N ILE A 570 8.76 -11.36 19.77
CA ILE A 570 10.15 -11.77 19.55
C ILE A 570 10.88 -11.65 20.89
N ARG A 571 11.65 -12.68 21.25
CA ARG A 571 12.52 -12.71 22.42
C ARG A 571 13.94 -13.01 21.97
N ASN A 572 14.84 -12.03 22.04
CA ASN A 572 16.24 -12.17 21.66
C ASN A 572 17.13 -12.31 22.89
N ARG A 573 18.18 -13.13 22.77
CA ARG A 573 19.34 -13.19 23.66
C ARG A 573 20.60 -13.15 22.82
N SER A 574 21.26 -11.99 22.81
CA SER A 574 22.49 -11.76 22.07
C SER A 574 23.71 -11.90 22.97
N TYR A 575 24.76 -12.51 22.42
CA TYR A 575 26.05 -12.77 23.03
C TYR A 575 27.15 -12.18 22.14
N ALA A 576 28.07 -11.41 22.68
CA ALA A 576 29.33 -11.10 22.00
C ALA A 576 30.24 -12.33 22.04
N LEU A 577 30.80 -12.73 20.89
CA LEU A 577 31.70 -13.88 20.78
C LEU A 577 33.15 -13.40 20.81
N ASP A 578 33.94 -13.94 21.73
CA ASP A 578 35.37 -13.63 21.83
C ASP A 578 36.18 -14.55 20.91
N LEU A 579 36.62 -14.02 19.77
CA LEU A 579 37.42 -14.78 18.80
C LEU A 579 38.90 -14.93 19.20
N GLY A 580 39.30 -14.36 20.33
CA GLY A 580 40.68 -14.34 20.82
C GLY A 580 41.58 -13.36 20.06
N GLY A 581 42.66 -12.90 20.71
CA GLY A 581 43.60 -11.92 20.15
C GLY A 581 44.45 -12.38 18.96
N GLY A 582 44.17 -13.56 18.38
CA GLY A 582 44.99 -14.21 17.34
C GLY A 582 44.83 -13.68 15.90
N ILE A 583 44.07 -12.60 15.70
CA ILE A 583 43.80 -12.00 14.37
C ILE A 583 44.60 -10.69 14.16
N GLY A 584 45.38 -10.24 15.14
CA GLY A 584 46.50 -9.31 14.87
C GLY A 584 47.61 -10.07 14.13
N PRO A 585 48.08 -9.61 12.95
CA PRO A 585 48.42 -8.20 12.71
C PRO A 585 47.76 -7.56 11.46
N PHE A 586 46.63 -8.08 10.97
CA PHE A 586 46.13 -7.80 9.61
C PHE A 586 45.44 -6.43 9.38
N GLY A 587 45.47 -5.51 10.34
CA GLY A 587 44.88 -4.16 10.20
C GLY A 587 43.34 -4.08 10.11
N ALA A 588 42.65 -5.22 9.96
CA ALA A 588 41.19 -5.32 9.95
C ALA A 588 40.63 -5.58 11.35
N LYS A 589 39.55 -4.88 11.71
CA LYS A 589 38.78 -5.10 12.93
C LYS A 589 37.61 -6.03 12.63
N VAL A 590 37.52 -7.12 13.40
CA VAL A 590 36.48 -8.14 13.36
C VAL A 590 35.62 -8.05 14.62
N GLU A 591 34.30 -8.05 14.49
CA GLU A 591 33.36 -8.20 15.60
C GLU A 591 32.41 -9.36 15.32
N ALA A 592 32.18 -10.23 16.31
CA ALA A 592 31.28 -11.38 16.17
C ALA A 592 30.23 -11.42 17.29
N SER A 593 29.01 -11.84 16.95
CA SER A 593 27.93 -12.05 17.90
C SER A 593 27.01 -13.18 17.48
N LEU A 594 26.49 -13.92 18.46
CA LEU A 594 25.38 -14.85 18.28
C LEU A 594 24.13 -14.20 18.87
N THR A 595 23.01 -14.20 18.14
CA THR A 595 21.69 -13.90 18.69
C THR A 595 20.83 -15.16 18.62
N GLU A 596 20.52 -15.72 19.79
CA GLU A 596 19.47 -16.73 19.93
C GLU A 596 18.13 -15.99 20.02
N GLN A 597 17.15 -16.35 19.19
CA GLN A 597 15.87 -15.66 19.10
C GLN A 597 14.73 -16.67 19.09
N HIS A 598 13.71 -16.44 19.94
CA HIS A 598 12.40 -17.09 19.82
C HIS A 598 11.41 -16.13 19.18
N ARG A 599 10.53 -16.64 18.31
CA ARG A 599 9.52 -15.83 17.60
C ARG A 599 8.16 -16.52 17.59
N ASP A 600 7.19 -15.90 18.25
CA ASP A 600 5.77 -16.18 18.13
C ASP A 600 5.25 -15.46 16.88
N HIS A 601 4.73 -16.20 15.88
CA HIS A 601 4.34 -15.60 14.60
C HIS A 601 3.11 -16.21 13.94
N LEU A 602 2.34 -15.35 13.26
CA LEU A 602 1.23 -15.72 12.39
C LEU A 602 1.64 -16.72 11.30
N ASN A 603 2.78 -16.49 10.64
CA ASN A 603 3.30 -17.40 9.61
C ASN A 603 4.05 -18.60 10.26
N PRO A 604 3.60 -19.86 10.08
CA PRO A 604 4.25 -21.05 10.65
C PRO A 604 5.69 -21.28 10.17
N VAL A 605 6.04 -20.85 8.94
CA VAL A 605 7.43 -20.95 8.45
C VAL A 605 8.33 -19.81 8.96
N ARG A 606 7.83 -18.97 9.88
CA ARG A 606 8.61 -18.01 10.68
C ARG A 606 8.46 -18.16 12.20
N ALA A 607 7.53 -19.00 12.68
CA ALA A 607 7.35 -19.25 14.10
C ALA A 607 8.36 -20.29 14.59
N GLY A 608 8.98 -20.07 15.76
CA GLY A 608 9.98 -20.96 16.33
C GLY A 608 11.31 -20.27 16.65
N ASP A 609 12.40 -21.03 16.58
CA ASP A 609 13.71 -20.61 17.12
C ASP A 609 14.73 -20.31 16.03
N TYR A 610 15.51 -19.25 16.24
CA TYR A 610 16.56 -18.77 15.36
C TYR A 610 17.89 -18.67 16.11
N LYS A 611 18.99 -18.84 15.37
CA LYS A 611 20.35 -18.53 15.80
C LYS A 611 21.03 -17.74 14.70
N ASP A 612 21.05 -16.42 14.86
CA ASP A 612 21.70 -15.45 13.97
C ASP A 612 23.16 -15.29 14.41
N VAL A 613 24.10 -15.89 13.67
CA VAL A 613 25.53 -15.61 13.83
C VAL A 613 25.87 -14.43 12.92
N ARG A 614 26.37 -13.33 13.50
CA ARG A 614 26.78 -12.12 12.78
C ARG A 614 28.27 -11.89 12.96
N LEU A 615 28.95 -11.61 11.84
CA LEU A 615 30.38 -11.33 11.76
C LEU A 615 30.56 -10.03 10.96
N THR A 616 30.93 -8.94 11.62
CA THR A 616 31.22 -7.65 11.00
C THR A 616 32.72 -7.53 10.76
N LEU A 617 33.10 -7.23 9.52
CA LEU A 617 34.46 -7.05 9.04
C LEU A 617 34.67 -5.59 8.62
N SER A 618 35.74 -4.96 9.09
CA SER A 618 36.11 -3.59 8.72
C SER A 618 37.62 -3.50 8.48
N GLY A 619 38.02 -3.11 7.26
CA GLY A 619 39.40 -3.21 6.78
C GLY A 619 39.65 -4.48 5.94
N SER A 620 40.76 -4.51 5.21
CA SER A 620 41.08 -5.55 4.22
C SER A 620 41.64 -6.85 4.82
N LEU A 621 40.97 -7.96 4.59
CA LEU A 621 41.49 -9.32 4.81
C LEU A 621 42.45 -9.68 3.67
N GLY A 622 43.71 -9.27 3.78
CA GLY A 622 44.73 -9.44 2.73
C GLY A 622 45.22 -10.87 2.52
N ASP A 623 45.13 -11.74 3.54
CA ASP A 623 45.77 -13.07 3.55
C ASP A 623 44.78 -14.22 3.58
N ALA A 624 44.99 -15.20 2.69
CA ALA A 624 44.16 -16.41 2.58
C ALA A 624 44.11 -17.26 3.87
N GLY A 625 45.15 -17.19 4.71
CA GLY A 625 45.20 -17.91 6.00
C GLY A 625 44.31 -17.32 7.11
N ALA A 626 43.80 -16.10 6.95
CA ALA A 626 42.99 -15.44 7.99
C ALA A 626 41.59 -16.07 8.15
N LEU A 627 40.96 -16.47 7.03
CA LEU A 627 39.61 -17.05 7.01
C LEU A 627 39.56 -18.42 7.72
N GLY A 628 40.60 -19.24 7.59
CA GLY A 628 40.70 -20.52 8.31
C GLY A 628 40.72 -20.35 9.82
N LYS A 629 41.66 -19.53 10.33
CA LYS A 629 41.74 -19.20 11.77
C LYS A 629 40.45 -18.61 12.32
N LEU A 630 39.79 -17.75 11.55
CA LEU A 630 38.50 -17.16 11.92
C LEU A 630 37.39 -18.21 12.01
N LYS A 631 37.33 -19.14 11.06
CA LYS A 631 36.38 -20.27 11.06
C LYS A 631 36.60 -21.17 12.28
N ASP A 632 37.84 -21.47 12.63
CA ASP A 632 38.16 -22.36 13.77
C ASP A 632 37.84 -21.67 15.12
N ALA A 633 38.15 -20.37 15.26
CA ALA A 633 37.78 -19.57 16.42
C ALA A 633 36.24 -19.44 16.56
N LEU A 634 35.54 -19.24 15.44
CA LEU A 634 34.08 -19.17 15.44
C LEU A 634 33.44 -20.54 15.73
N ALA A 635 34.00 -21.64 15.24
CA ALA A 635 33.55 -22.99 15.54
C ALA A 635 33.67 -23.31 17.04
N SER A 636 34.78 -22.93 17.68
CA SER A 636 34.97 -23.18 19.12
C SER A 636 33.97 -22.39 19.99
N GLN A 637 33.69 -21.12 19.63
CA GLN A 637 32.68 -20.30 20.31
C GLN A 637 31.23 -20.76 20.04
N LEU A 638 30.98 -21.43 18.92
CA LEU A 638 29.64 -21.93 18.55
C LEU A 638 29.37 -23.39 18.96
N ALA A 639 30.40 -24.13 19.41
CA ALA A 639 30.24 -25.51 19.89
C ALA A 639 29.28 -25.63 21.11
N PRO A 640 29.35 -24.78 22.15
CA PRO A 640 28.37 -24.79 23.25
C PRO A 640 26.92 -24.53 22.82
N HIS A 641 26.73 -23.89 21.66
CA HIS A 641 25.43 -23.57 21.08
C HIS A 641 24.96 -24.60 20.04
N GLY A 642 25.72 -25.70 19.82
CA GLY A 642 25.36 -26.78 18.90
C GLY A 642 25.38 -26.40 17.42
N LEU A 643 26.24 -25.46 17.02
CA LEU A 643 26.34 -24.98 15.63
C LEU A 643 27.70 -25.24 14.94
N ALA A 644 28.70 -25.78 15.66
CA ALA A 644 30.05 -25.99 15.13
C ALA A 644 30.06 -26.85 13.85
N ASP A 645 29.36 -27.98 13.84
CA ASP A 645 29.34 -28.92 12.70
C ASP A 645 28.61 -28.35 11.46
N ALA A 646 27.68 -27.42 11.67
CA ALA A 646 26.95 -26.76 10.58
C ALA A 646 27.71 -25.57 9.98
N LEU A 647 28.68 -25.01 10.70
CA LEU A 647 29.42 -23.81 10.29
C LEU A 647 30.24 -23.99 8.98
N PRO A 648 30.95 -25.11 8.73
CA PRO A 648 31.67 -25.32 7.47
C PRO A 648 30.77 -25.25 6.23
N ALA A 649 29.58 -25.87 6.28
CA ALA A 649 28.60 -25.82 5.18
C ALA A 649 27.99 -24.42 5.03
N ALA A 650 27.76 -23.71 6.13
CA ALA A 650 27.25 -22.34 6.13
C ALA A 650 28.23 -21.31 5.56
N LEU A 651 29.53 -21.49 5.75
CA LEU A 651 30.59 -20.64 5.20
C LEU A 651 30.98 -20.96 3.75
N ALA A 652 30.70 -22.18 3.27
CA ALA A 652 31.07 -22.61 1.92
C ALA A 652 30.58 -21.64 0.83
N GLY A 653 31.51 -21.15 -0.01
CA GLY A 653 31.24 -20.20 -1.09
C GLY A 653 31.06 -18.74 -0.66
N MET A 654 31.11 -18.40 0.64
CA MET A 654 31.03 -17.00 1.11
C MET A 654 32.36 -16.25 0.95
N GLU A 655 33.48 -16.97 0.83
CA GLU A 655 34.85 -16.42 0.83
C GLU A 655 35.07 -15.38 -0.28
N THR A 656 34.59 -15.65 -1.50
CA THR A 656 34.65 -14.73 -2.65
C THR A 656 33.73 -13.51 -2.50
N ALA A 657 32.61 -13.63 -1.78
CA ALA A 657 31.71 -12.52 -1.50
C ALA A 657 32.27 -11.58 -0.41
N LEU A 658 33.08 -12.10 0.50
CA LEU A 658 33.70 -11.34 1.60
C LEU A 658 34.97 -10.63 1.15
N THR A 659 35.81 -11.21 0.30
CA THR A 659 37.09 -10.60 -0.11
C THR A 659 36.93 -9.35 -1.00
N GLY A 660 35.91 -9.30 -1.86
CA GLY A 660 35.76 -8.28 -2.90
C GLY A 660 35.14 -6.94 -2.50
N GLN A 661 34.82 -6.70 -1.22
CA GLN A 661 33.91 -5.60 -0.80
C GLN A 661 34.36 -4.80 0.45
N LEU A 662 35.56 -5.05 0.97
CA LEU A 662 35.96 -4.64 2.33
C LEU A 662 36.22 -3.14 2.57
N GLY A 663 36.08 -2.29 1.55
CA GLY A 663 36.38 -0.84 1.65
C GLY A 663 35.39 -0.01 2.48
N ALA A 664 34.17 -0.52 2.72
CA ALA A 664 33.10 0.21 3.42
C ALA A 664 32.63 -0.44 4.74
N GLY A 665 33.13 -1.63 5.07
CA GLY A 665 32.58 -2.48 6.14
C GLY A 665 31.51 -3.44 5.61
N ALA A 666 31.63 -4.72 5.98
CA ALA A 666 30.75 -5.79 5.52
C ALA A 666 30.39 -6.73 6.66
N THR A 667 29.10 -7.07 6.78
CA THR A 667 28.58 -8.01 7.78
C THR A 667 28.11 -9.28 7.10
N LEU A 668 28.68 -10.41 7.49
CA LEU A 668 28.12 -11.73 7.22
C LEU A 668 27.06 -12.06 8.29
N LEU A 669 25.88 -12.48 7.84
CA LEU A 669 24.83 -13.09 8.65
C LEU A 669 24.71 -14.56 8.23
N LEU A 670 24.86 -15.49 9.16
CA LEU A 670 24.45 -16.89 9.03
C LEU A 670 23.23 -17.11 9.92
N ARG A 671 22.09 -17.45 9.33
CA ARG A 671 20.85 -17.73 10.07
C ARG A 671 20.58 -19.22 10.08
N PHE A 672 20.65 -19.81 11.26
CA PHE A 672 20.12 -21.14 11.52
C PHE A 672 18.71 -21.03 12.11
N TYR A 673 17.78 -21.88 11.67
CA TYR A 673 16.37 -21.84 12.04
C TYR A 673 15.88 -23.23 12.41
N ARG A 674 15.00 -23.30 13.42
CA ARG A 674 14.24 -24.47 13.85
C ARG A 674 12.74 -24.08 13.89
N PRO A 675 11.97 -24.39 12.84
CA PRO A 675 10.54 -24.08 12.82
C PRO A 675 9.75 -24.76 13.93
N GLN A 676 8.74 -24.07 14.45
CA GLN A 676 7.87 -24.54 15.53
C GLN A 676 7.15 -25.86 15.17
N TYR A 677 6.84 -26.07 13.88
CA TYR A 677 6.20 -27.31 13.42
C TYR A 677 7.06 -28.56 13.61
N GLN A 678 8.38 -28.43 13.78
CA GLN A 678 9.25 -29.58 14.09
C GLN A 678 9.00 -30.17 15.49
N GLY A 679 8.30 -29.43 16.37
CA GLY A 679 7.81 -29.89 17.66
C GLY A 679 6.44 -30.59 17.62
N GLN A 680 5.82 -30.75 16.45
CA GLN A 680 4.56 -31.51 16.32
C GLN A 680 4.82 -33.02 16.39
N ALA A 681 3.90 -33.77 16.99
CA ALA A 681 4.08 -35.19 17.31
C ALA A 681 4.22 -36.11 16.07
N ASP A 682 3.82 -35.67 14.89
CA ASP A 682 3.94 -36.41 13.63
C ASP A 682 5.13 -35.95 12.75
N PHE A 683 5.90 -34.96 13.23
CA PHE A 683 7.14 -34.53 12.59
C PHE A 683 8.29 -35.50 12.91
N PRO A 684 9.05 -35.96 11.90
CA PRO A 684 10.16 -36.89 12.08
C PRO A 684 11.29 -36.28 12.93
N GLN A 685 11.43 -36.78 14.15
CA GLN A 685 12.34 -36.21 15.17
C GLN A 685 13.83 -36.34 14.81
N ASP A 686 14.19 -37.27 13.93
CA ASP A 686 15.54 -37.42 13.37
C ASP A 686 15.87 -36.38 12.27
N ALA A 687 14.86 -35.76 11.68
CA ALA A 687 15.02 -34.61 10.78
C ALA A 687 15.06 -33.27 11.53
N ALA A 688 14.50 -33.21 12.74
CA ALA A 688 14.36 -31.98 13.52
C ALA A 688 15.71 -31.37 13.93
N GLY A 689 15.75 -30.05 14.10
CA GLY A 689 16.93 -29.32 14.57
C GLY A 689 17.18 -28.01 13.83
N PHE A 690 18.24 -27.31 14.23
CA PHE A 690 18.66 -26.08 13.57
C PHE A 690 19.27 -26.39 12.19
N ARG A 691 18.62 -25.93 11.12
CA ARG A 691 19.13 -25.99 9.75
C ARG A 691 19.51 -24.59 9.27
N LEU A 692 20.49 -24.48 8.37
CA LEU A 692 20.81 -23.19 7.74
C LEU A 692 19.60 -22.76 6.89
N GLN A 693 19.03 -21.59 7.19
CA GLN A 693 17.97 -21.00 6.38
C GLN A 693 18.59 -20.11 5.29
N LEU A 694 19.50 -19.21 5.66
CA LEU A 694 20.23 -18.35 4.73
C LEU A 694 21.60 -17.94 5.27
N ALA A 695 22.51 -17.66 4.34
CA ALA A 695 23.75 -16.93 4.54
C ALA A 695 23.72 -15.66 3.68
N ARG A 696 23.95 -14.49 4.29
CA ARG A 696 23.78 -13.17 3.64
C ARG A 696 24.98 -12.27 3.95
N VAL A 697 25.52 -11.62 2.92
CA VAL A 697 26.58 -10.59 3.04
C VAL A 697 25.96 -9.21 2.79
N VAL A 698 26.15 -8.31 3.76
CA VAL A 698 25.53 -6.98 3.79
C VAL A 698 26.62 -5.92 3.89
N ALA A 699 26.63 -4.94 2.99
CA ALA A 699 27.42 -3.72 3.16
C ALA A 699 26.66 -2.74 4.07
N SER A 700 27.33 -2.20 5.08
CA SER A 700 26.76 -1.26 6.06
C SER A 700 27.47 0.09 6.00
N GLY A 701 26.80 1.10 5.46
CA GLY A 701 27.31 2.47 5.43
C GLY A 701 26.73 3.31 6.55
N ASP A 702 27.53 3.58 7.58
CA ASP A 702 27.15 4.41 8.74
C ASP A 702 27.82 5.79 8.69
N ALA A 703 27.01 6.84 8.88
CA ALA A 703 27.48 8.20 9.03
C ALA A 703 26.80 8.84 10.25
N SER A 704 27.55 8.99 11.35
CA SER A 704 27.06 9.61 12.59
C SER A 704 27.99 10.72 13.08
N VAL A 705 27.39 11.74 13.69
CA VAL A 705 28.05 12.86 14.34
C VAL A 705 27.60 12.86 15.79
N ASN A 706 28.54 12.62 16.71
CA ASN A 706 28.30 12.64 18.14
C ASN A 706 29.08 13.81 18.75
N LEU A 707 28.35 14.75 19.36
CA LEU A 707 28.88 15.92 20.05
C LEU A 707 28.62 15.76 21.54
N SER A 708 29.65 15.41 22.30
CA SER A 708 29.59 15.25 23.76
C SER A 708 30.40 16.34 24.46
N GLY A 709 29.74 17.22 25.21
CA GLY A 709 30.36 18.24 26.05
C GLY A 709 30.32 17.84 27.52
N GLY A 710 31.49 17.71 28.14
CA GLY A 710 31.62 17.50 29.58
C GLY A 710 31.79 18.83 30.32
N VAL A 711 30.85 19.18 31.21
CA VAL A 711 30.98 20.30 32.14
C VAL A 711 31.47 19.74 33.49
N PRO A 712 32.70 20.04 33.93
CA PRO A 712 33.15 19.67 35.28
C PRO A 712 32.37 20.50 36.30
N LEU A 713 31.75 19.83 37.27
CA LEU A 713 30.99 20.49 38.35
C LEU A 713 31.85 20.69 39.60
N GLN A 714 32.74 19.74 39.87
CA GLN A 714 33.74 19.74 40.95
C GLN A 714 34.78 18.64 40.66
N PRO A 715 35.94 18.59 41.34
CA PRO A 715 36.90 17.51 41.17
C PRO A 715 36.24 16.13 41.30
N GLY A 716 36.50 15.24 40.34
CA GLY A 716 35.88 13.91 40.28
C GLY A 716 34.42 13.86 39.81
N VAL A 717 33.73 14.99 39.53
CA VAL A 717 32.32 15.00 39.11
C VAL A 717 32.09 15.81 37.84
N SER A 718 31.58 15.17 36.78
CA SER A 718 31.29 15.80 35.48
C SER A 718 29.86 15.56 35.02
N LEU A 719 29.18 16.63 34.58
CA LEU A 719 27.94 16.56 33.82
C LEU A 719 28.27 16.35 32.34
N GLU A 720 27.81 15.26 31.76
CA GLU A 720 28.05 14.90 30.36
C GLU A 720 26.78 15.18 29.55
N LEU A 721 26.82 16.16 28.64
CA LEU A 721 25.74 16.48 27.73
C LEU A 721 26.08 15.96 26.33
N GLY A 722 25.26 15.08 25.77
CA GLY A 722 25.46 14.47 24.46
C GLY A 722 24.36 14.84 23.47
N LEU A 723 24.75 15.16 22.24
CA LEU A 723 23.88 15.19 21.08
C LEU A 723 24.43 14.22 20.02
N SER A 724 23.57 13.35 19.51
CA SER A 724 23.86 12.42 18.43
C SER A 724 22.94 12.67 17.25
N ALA A 725 23.48 12.65 16.04
CA ALA A 725 22.71 12.69 14.81
C ALA A 725 23.40 11.82 13.75
N GLY A 726 22.67 10.95 13.08
CA GLY A 726 23.28 10.04 12.12
C GLY A 726 22.28 9.33 11.22
N GLY A 727 22.82 8.55 10.30
CA GLY A 727 22.07 7.61 9.50
C GLY A 727 22.92 6.40 9.12
N SER A 728 22.23 5.29 8.94
CA SER A 728 22.80 4.01 8.49
C SER A 728 22.10 3.57 7.21
N ALA A 729 22.78 2.76 6.40
CA ALA A 729 22.19 2.08 5.26
C ALA A 729 22.80 0.69 5.08
N ALA A 730 21.95 -0.33 5.07
CA ALA A 730 22.32 -1.72 4.82
C ALA A 730 21.91 -2.11 3.39
N THR A 731 22.87 -2.61 2.60
CA THR A 731 22.62 -3.11 1.24
C THR A 731 23.08 -4.56 1.13
N VAL A 732 22.17 -5.45 0.75
CA VAL A 732 22.49 -6.87 0.55
C VAL A 732 23.29 -7.05 -0.73
N LEU A 733 24.52 -7.52 -0.58
CA LEU A 733 25.46 -7.78 -1.66
C LEU A 733 25.25 -9.17 -2.25
N HIS A 734 25.16 -10.16 -1.37
CA HIS A 734 25.01 -11.58 -1.71
C HIS A 734 24.09 -12.26 -0.70
N GLU A 735 23.30 -13.24 -1.16
CA GLU A 735 22.48 -14.11 -0.32
C GLU A 735 22.43 -15.50 -0.94
N ARG A 736 22.61 -16.53 -0.10
CA ARG A 736 22.53 -17.94 -0.45
C ARG A 736 21.60 -18.63 0.53
N TRP A 737 20.53 -19.26 0.05
CA TRP A 737 19.67 -20.09 0.91
C TRP A 737 20.33 -21.42 1.25
N GLY A 738 19.94 -22.02 2.38
CA GLY A 738 20.31 -23.40 2.71
C GLY A 738 19.65 -24.41 1.78
N ASP A 739 20.33 -25.54 1.58
CA ASP A 739 19.90 -26.66 0.73
C ASP A 739 19.24 -27.81 1.52
N ASN A 740 19.27 -27.77 2.85
CA ASN A 740 18.76 -28.83 3.73
C ASN A 740 17.60 -28.35 4.63
N THR A 741 16.73 -27.49 4.09
CA THR A 741 15.38 -27.18 4.61
C THR A 741 14.52 -26.50 3.53
N LEU A 742 13.21 -26.73 3.54
CA LEU A 742 12.22 -26.03 2.71
C LEU A 742 11.86 -24.63 3.26
N SER A 743 12.30 -24.27 4.47
CA SER A 743 11.82 -23.07 5.17
C SER A 743 12.06 -21.75 4.43
N ALA A 744 13.18 -21.58 3.73
CA ALA A 744 13.44 -20.39 2.90
C ALA A 744 12.55 -20.31 1.65
N PRO A 745 12.54 -21.30 0.72
CA PRO A 745 11.67 -21.23 -0.46
C PRO A 745 10.19 -21.14 -0.11
N MET A 746 9.72 -21.89 0.91
CA MET A 746 8.32 -21.79 1.36
C MET A 746 7.97 -20.41 1.93
N MET A 747 8.88 -19.77 2.68
CA MET A 747 8.63 -18.42 3.23
C MET A 747 8.36 -17.42 2.12
N HIS A 748 9.22 -17.38 1.10
CA HIS A 748 9.07 -16.44 -0.01
C HIS A 748 7.93 -16.81 -0.97
N TYR A 749 7.77 -18.08 -1.35
CA TYR A 749 6.71 -18.50 -2.26
C TYR A 749 5.31 -18.23 -1.68
N LEU A 750 5.06 -18.70 -0.45
CA LEU A 750 3.76 -18.55 0.20
C LEU A 750 3.45 -17.08 0.52
N HIS A 751 4.48 -16.29 0.88
CA HIS A 751 4.34 -14.83 0.98
C HIS A 751 3.90 -14.21 -0.35
N LEU A 752 4.62 -14.45 -1.45
CA LEU A 752 4.32 -13.84 -2.76
C LEU A 752 2.94 -14.22 -3.29
N GLN A 753 2.52 -15.48 -3.13
CA GLN A 753 1.15 -15.90 -3.44
C GLN A 753 0.13 -15.19 -2.54
N GLY A 754 0.42 -15.07 -1.24
CA GLY A 754 -0.45 -14.41 -0.26
C GLY A 754 -0.60 -12.89 -0.44
N VAL A 755 0.37 -12.21 -1.05
CA VAL A 755 0.30 -10.77 -1.37
C VAL A 755 -0.11 -10.46 -2.82
N GLY A 756 -0.28 -11.49 -3.66
CA GLY A 756 -0.69 -11.34 -5.06
C GLY A 756 0.42 -10.88 -6.01
N GLU A 757 1.69 -11.06 -5.66
CA GLU A 757 2.86 -10.69 -6.50
C GLU A 757 3.64 -11.95 -6.95
N SER A 758 2.91 -13.00 -7.36
CA SER A 758 3.47 -14.31 -7.71
C SER A 758 4.49 -14.26 -8.86
N GLU A 759 4.42 -13.26 -9.74
CA GLU A 759 5.36 -13.05 -10.83
C GLU A 759 6.81 -12.76 -10.35
N ARG A 760 6.98 -12.30 -9.10
CA ARG A 760 8.30 -12.07 -8.51
C ARG A 760 9.04 -13.37 -8.20
N TRP A 761 8.35 -14.52 -8.13
CA TRP A 761 8.96 -15.80 -7.70
C TRP A 761 10.09 -16.25 -8.64
N GLN A 762 9.86 -16.23 -9.96
CA GLN A 762 10.85 -16.58 -10.98
C GLN A 762 12.18 -15.84 -10.74
N GLY A 763 12.12 -14.51 -10.58
CA GLY A 763 13.31 -13.67 -10.33
C GLY A 763 13.98 -13.87 -8.96
N ILE A 764 13.35 -14.58 -8.01
CA ILE A 764 13.99 -15.07 -6.79
C ILE A 764 14.64 -16.45 -7.05
N ALA A 765 13.90 -17.37 -7.66
CA ALA A 765 14.37 -18.72 -7.98
C ALA A 765 15.61 -18.71 -8.87
N ASP A 766 15.67 -17.83 -9.88
CA ASP A 766 16.82 -17.65 -10.76
C ASP A 766 18.07 -17.20 -10.00
N ARG A 767 17.92 -16.30 -9.01
CA ARG A 767 19.02 -15.84 -8.15
C ARG A 767 19.48 -16.92 -7.16
N GLN A 768 18.59 -17.82 -6.77
CA GLN A 768 18.85 -18.93 -5.85
C GLN A 768 19.05 -20.27 -6.56
N GLN A 769 19.23 -20.28 -7.90
CA GLN A 769 19.33 -21.49 -8.73
C GLN A 769 20.37 -22.50 -8.21
N ALA A 770 21.51 -22.02 -7.70
CA ALA A 770 22.54 -22.87 -7.11
C ALA A 770 22.09 -23.54 -5.80
N SER A 771 21.43 -22.80 -4.90
CA SER A 771 20.87 -23.33 -3.64
C SER A 771 19.70 -24.27 -3.90
N LEU A 772 18.79 -23.92 -4.82
CA LEU A 772 17.67 -24.77 -5.23
C LEU A 772 18.18 -26.06 -5.92
N GLY A 773 19.23 -25.98 -6.73
CA GLY A 773 19.91 -27.16 -7.29
C GLY A 773 20.63 -28.02 -6.24
N GLY A 774 21.05 -27.45 -5.10
CA GLY A 774 21.45 -28.21 -3.92
C GLY A 774 20.26 -28.92 -3.26
N LEU A 775 19.20 -28.15 -2.99
CA LEU A 775 17.95 -28.61 -2.38
C LEU A 775 17.32 -29.78 -3.13
N PHE A 776 17.26 -29.74 -4.46
CA PHE A 776 16.72 -30.85 -5.26
C PHE A 776 17.52 -32.14 -5.12
N ARG A 777 18.84 -32.07 -4.92
CA ARG A 777 19.68 -33.25 -4.63
C ARG A 777 19.45 -33.78 -3.22
N GLN A 778 19.29 -32.90 -2.23
CA GLN A 778 18.95 -33.30 -0.86
C GLN A 778 17.54 -33.93 -0.78
N LEU A 779 16.57 -33.43 -1.55
CA LEU A 779 15.22 -34.02 -1.68
C LEU A 779 15.19 -35.38 -2.42
N ALA A 780 16.22 -35.66 -3.22
CA ALA A 780 16.40 -36.94 -3.89
C ALA A 780 16.95 -38.03 -2.95
N ASP A 781 17.75 -37.66 -1.95
CA ASP A 781 18.26 -38.56 -0.92
C ASP A 781 17.18 -38.92 0.11
N GLY A 782 17.02 -40.22 0.38
CA GLY A 782 16.11 -40.73 1.41
C GLY A 782 16.60 -40.48 2.86
N GLY A 783 17.91 -40.26 3.05
CA GLY A 783 18.51 -40.02 4.35
C GLY A 783 18.33 -38.60 4.89
N SER A 784 18.19 -37.60 4.00
CA SER A 784 18.28 -36.18 4.35
C SER A 784 17.14 -35.68 5.26
N ALA A 785 17.38 -34.55 5.94
CA ALA A 785 16.37 -33.94 6.80
C ALA A 785 15.28 -33.26 5.97
N VAL A 786 15.65 -32.55 4.90
CA VAL A 786 14.69 -31.84 4.03
C VAL A 786 13.77 -32.78 3.25
N ARG A 787 14.24 -33.99 2.95
CA ARG A 787 13.42 -35.09 2.43
C ARG A 787 12.24 -35.40 3.37
N LYS A 788 12.56 -35.62 4.64
CA LYS A 788 11.60 -36.00 5.70
C LYS A 788 10.68 -34.82 6.07
N GLU A 789 11.18 -33.59 5.96
CA GLU A 789 10.41 -32.35 6.04
C GLU A 789 9.38 -32.24 4.87
N ALA A 790 9.78 -32.57 3.64
CA ALA A 790 8.87 -32.65 2.50
C ALA A 790 7.82 -33.77 2.66
N GLU A 791 8.20 -34.94 3.20
CA GLU A 791 7.28 -36.05 3.49
C GLU A 791 6.30 -35.72 4.64
N TYR A 792 6.65 -34.81 5.55
CA TYR A 792 5.75 -34.27 6.56
C TYR A 792 4.68 -33.33 5.98
N PHE A 793 5.03 -32.51 4.98
CA PHE A 793 4.05 -31.68 4.26
C PHE A 793 3.18 -32.51 3.31
N LEU A 794 3.79 -33.42 2.52
CA LEU A 794 3.07 -34.29 1.58
C LEU A 794 2.03 -35.18 2.28
N ARG A 795 2.25 -35.60 3.52
CA ARG A 795 1.26 -36.34 4.33
C ARG A 795 0.01 -35.53 4.72
N ARG A 796 0.06 -34.19 4.69
CA ARG A 796 -1.09 -33.29 4.93
C ARG A 796 -1.84 -32.93 3.64
N GLN A 797 -1.21 -33.09 2.49
CA GLN A 797 -1.79 -32.75 1.18
C GLN A 797 -2.69 -33.89 0.66
N PRO A 798 -3.51 -33.66 -0.40
CA PRO A 798 -4.31 -34.72 -1.02
C PRO A 798 -3.42 -35.87 -1.54
N GLN A 799 -3.80 -37.11 -1.21
CA GLN A 799 -3.03 -38.32 -1.52
C GLN A 799 -3.32 -38.84 -2.95
N ASP A 800 -3.03 -38.00 -3.97
CA ASP A 800 -3.25 -38.28 -5.40
C ASP A 800 -2.01 -38.88 -6.12
N GLY A 801 -1.08 -39.46 -5.36
CA GLY A 801 0.22 -39.94 -5.87
C GLY A 801 1.21 -38.83 -6.24
N PHE A 802 0.92 -37.55 -5.94
CA PHE A 802 1.86 -36.45 -6.24
C PHE A 802 3.22 -36.62 -5.58
N GLY A 803 3.28 -37.09 -4.33
CA GLY A 803 4.56 -37.30 -3.63
C GLY A 803 5.52 -38.23 -4.38
N GLU A 804 5.01 -39.29 -5.01
CA GLU A 804 5.82 -40.20 -5.82
C GLU A 804 6.38 -39.50 -7.08
N ARG A 805 5.54 -38.69 -7.76
CA ARG A 805 5.93 -37.90 -8.94
C ARG A 805 6.96 -36.82 -8.59
N PHE A 806 6.73 -36.10 -7.49
CA PHE A 806 7.64 -35.09 -6.94
C PHE A 806 9.01 -35.68 -6.66
N PHE A 807 9.07 -36.77 -5.89
CA PHE A 807 10.34 -37.43 -5.56
C PHE A 807 10.96 -38.19 -6.72
N GLY A 808 10.17 -38.58 -7.73
CA GLY A 808 10.67 -39.03 -9.03
C GLY A 808 11.51 -37.95 -9.72
N ALA A 809 10.92 -36.77 -9.92
CA ALA A 809 11.57 -35.62 -10.55
C ALA A 809 12.85 -35.19 -9.82
N MET A 810 12.86 -35.18 -8.48
CA MET A 810 14.07 -34.87 -7.70
C MET A 810 15.21 -35.87 -7.97
N ARG A 811 14.92 -37.18 -8.04
CA ARG A 811 15.91 -38.20 -8.38
C ARG A 811 16.39 -38.13 -9.83
N GLU A 812 15.52 -37.74 -10.76
CA GLU A 812 15.91 -37.54 -12.17
C GLU A 812 16.80 -36.30 -12.34
N PHE A 813 16.52 -35.20 -11.63
CA PHE A 813 17.38 -34.02 -11.57
C PHE A 813 18.74 -34.35 -10.95
N ALA A 814 18.75 -35.05 -9.80
CA ALA A 814 19.99 -35.48 -9.15
C ALA A 814 20.83 -36.42 -10.05
N ALA A 815 20.19 -37.21 -10.91
CA ALA A 815 20.82 -38.05 -11.93
C ALA A 815 21.13 -37.33 -13.25
N GLY A 816 20.97 -36.00 -13.35
CA GLY A 816 21.25 -35.21 -14.54
C GLY A 816 20.31 -35.46 -15.72
N ARG A 817 19.17 -36.11 -15.52
CA ARG A 817 18.17 -36.48 -16.55
C ARG A 817 16.99 -35.51 -16.66
N LEU A 818 16.80 -34.65 -15.66
CA LEU A 818 15.77 -33.61 -15.65
C LEU A 818 16.41 -32.22 -15.55
N GLY A 819 15.86 -31.24 -16.28
CA GLY A 819 16.31 -29.84 -16.23
C GLY A 819 15.90 -29.14 -14.93
N PHE A 820 16.56 -28.01 -14.63
CA PHE A 820 16.29 -27.23 -13.42
C PHE A 820 14.83 -26.77 -13.32
N ASP A 821 14.28 -26.21 -14.39
CA ASP A 821 12.94 -25.63 -14.38
C ASP A 821 11.85 -26.70 -14.17
N ALA A 822 11.98 -27.87 -14.81
CA ALA A 822 11.05 -28.99 -14.61
C ALA A 822 11.15 -29.62 -13.20
N ALA A 823 12.30 -29.53 -12.53
CA ALA A 823 12.43 -29.88 -11.11
C ALA A 823 11.79 -28.80 -10.22
N ARG A 824 12.02 -27.52 -10.54
CA ARG A 824 11.43 -26.37 -9.85
C ARG A 824 9.91 -26.34 -9.93
N GLU A 825 9.32 -26.61 -11.09
CA GLU A 825 7.85 -26.74 -11.27
C GLU A 825 7.22 -27.73 -10.29
N ARG A 826 7.95 -28.78 -9.89
CA ARG A 826 7.48 -29.74 -8.88
C ARG A 826 7.64 -29.24 -7.44
N LEU A 827 8.65 -28.41 -7.16
CA LEU A 827 8.72 -27.67 -5.89
C LEU A 827 7.59 -26.62 -5.81
N ASP A 828 7.32 -25.92 -6.91
CA ASP A 828 6.26 -24.94 -7.02
C ASP A 828 4.88 -25.61 -6.86
N GLU A 829 4.64 -26.79 -7.45
CA GLU A 829 3.43 -27.60 -7.22
C GLU A 829 3.29 -28.03 -5.73
N LEU A 830 4.38 -28.45 -5.07
CA LEU A 830 4.39 -28.80 -3.65
C LEU A 830 4.01 -27.61 -2.76
N MET A 831 4.56 -26.44 -3.03
CA MET A 831 4.29 -25.22 -2.25
C MET A 831 2.89 -24.66 -2.55
N GLN A 832 2.42 -24.73 -3.79
CA GLN A 832 1.06 -24.33 -4.16
C GLN A 832 0.00 -25.21 -3.47
N ARG A 833 0.24 -26.53 -3.37
CA ARG A 833 -0.59 -27.46 -2.60
C ARG A 833 -0.57 -27.19 -1.09
N GLN A 834 0.49 -26.55 -0.57
CA GLN A 834 0.60 -26.16 0.83
C GLN A 834 -0.11 -24.84 1.14
N LEU A 835 -0.44 -24.02 0.13
CA LEU A 835 -0.99 -22.67 0.33
C LEU A 835 -2.32 -22.64 1.12
N PRO A 836 -3.31 -23.53 0.90
CA PRO A 836 -4.54 -23.54 1.71
C PRO A 836 -4.27 -23.91 3.17
N LEU A 837 -3.51 -24.98 3.40
CA LEU A 837 -3.11 -25.44 4.74
C LEU A 837 -2.35 -24.35 5.52
N TRP A 838 -1.50 -23.58 4.82
CA TRP A 838 -0.78 -22.44 5.40
C TRP A 838 -1.68 -21.24 5.69
N GLN A 839 -2.76 -21.04 4.93
CA GLN A 839 -3.80 -20.06 5.24
C GLN A 839 -4.62 -20.51 6.46
N GLU A 840 -4.97 -21.79 6.56
CA GLU A 840 -5.62 -22.39 7.74
C GLU A 840 -4.76 -22.28 9.00
N ASP A 841 -3.47 -22.66 8.95
CA ASP A 841 -2.53 -22.51 10.07
C ASP A 841 -2.40 -21.04 10.53
N LYS A 842 -2.37 -20.09 9.57
CA LYS A 842 -2.38 -18.65 9.88
C LYS A 842 -3.68 -18.26 10.58
N LEU A 843 -4.83 -18.69 10.06
CA LEU A 843 -6.12 -18.41 10.67
C LEU A 843 -6.23 -19.06 12.07
N ALA A 844 -5.57 -20.19 12.32
CA ALA A 844 -5.51 -20.82 13.64
C ALA A 844 -4.61 -20.10 14.67
N PHE A 845 -3.85 -19.06 14.29
CA PHE A 845 -2.85 -18.44 15.18
C PHE A 845 -3.46 -17.84 16.47
N PRO A 846 -2.99 -18.24 17.67
CA PRO A 846 -3.54 -17.77 18.95
C PRO A 846 -3.37 -16.27 19.23
N GLY A 847 -2.30 -15.65 18.71
CA GLY A 847 -2.04 -14.22 18.90
C GLY A 847 -2.92 -13.30 18.04
N LEU A 848 -3.80 -13.83 17.19
CA LEU A 848 -4.87 -13.03 16.58
C LEU A 848 -6.00 -12.87 17.61
N VAL A 849 -6.00 -11.75 18.32
CA VAL A 849 -6.97 -11.41 19.37
C VAL A 849 -8.22 -10.81 18.73
N GLU A 850 -9.22 -11.66 18.54
CA GLU A 850 -10.54 -11.30 18.03
C GLU A 850 -11.36 -10.56 19.11
N ARG A 851 -11.72 -9.31 18.84
CA ARG A 851 -12.49 -8.48 19.78
C ARG A 851 -14.00 -8.57 19.50
N PRO A 852 -14.86 -8.50 20.53
CA PRO A 852 -16.29 -8.31 20.33
C PRO A 852 -16.59 -6.91 19.77
N LEU A 853 -17.70 -6.78 19.05
CA LEU A 853 -18.17 -5.48 18.58
C LEU A 853 -18.77 -4.71 19.77
N GLN A 854 -17.98 -3.81 20.38
CA GLN A 854 -18.43 -2.91 21.45
C GLN A 854 -19.73 -2.19 21.03
N ALA A 855 -20.76 -2.25 21.86
CA ALA A 855 -22.10 -1.68 21.60
C ALA A 855 -22.08 -0.16 21.29
#